data_AF-A0A136KR35-F1
#
_entry.id   AF-A0A136KR35-F1
#
_cell.length_a   1.000
_cell.length_b   1.000
_cell.length_c   1.000
_cell.angle_alpha   90.00
_cell.angle_beta   90.00
_cell.angle_gamma   90.00
#
_symmetry.space_group_name_H-M   'P 1'
#
loop_
_entity.id
_entity.type
_entity.pdbx_description
1 polymer ?
#
loop_
_entity_poly.entity_id
_entity_poly.type
_entity_poly.pdbx_seq_one_letter_code
_entity_poly.pdbx_strand_id
1 'polypeptide(L)'
;MRDFAGIAVFRRGWVSGNNNVDIPTGVVVRNNTVTGYVQNNVGSNSTGFGIVVEGTKMQVLNNTVNGNEVGIQVQSGHLPYTANTNIDGDQSNLSDNYFGRGNSPIACAKVDANIYSSNGVDDATVGSAASRNQTIFNQTKNTYHCTIQEAINLADAGNTIQVPAGTYTENLTIDKGLTLLGPNSAINPNTGSRVAEAIIQPATSNPDPNTSCSIIAYLSTSNITIKGFTFDGDNPSLTSGVMIGSADVDACELLAGYEGMGNIVVENNILRHSTYSGIDFYNYTVDTATSGNYIRYNLFENIGETTYNWGIGILLYNNFYADVSDNVLNNVRVGIQTGNFYQANPGSTGVINNNQINVWRLGIFHNLWYSAASDMPITNNTITAMDSTGSTKWNGMLISSFQTAVDTTITNNTINIGSITQNPASGYNMWNITTSAPITISGGTVTGGNYGVWVNNFEGYNSNATATTAYVDGVTITNAIDAGIYVLDSPSNTNNATVQAVITNTTISNSGKGVHVANADATAEVRNSTIANSTTEGIYNNSSTLTVNSTTVSASGTNNLNNSAGSVSISNTILANATSMDCTSSNPLVLNSFNLIETNSGCGTPALTSDPLLGSLANNGGSTQTMALSATSPAINAGDNGTCEATDQRGIARPQHTTCDIGAYEYSDTTAPTVSSIIRASTSPTSAASVDFTVTFSESVAGVDVADFSLTTTGVSGASITSVSGSNSSYTVSVNTGSGNGTIRLDVPNSATIADAFSNALSGLPFTGGETYVVVKSPTFADVPETYWAHDWIERLYAAGLTGGCTTSPLNYCPTLPVTRAEMAVFLERGLHGNSFTPPNVPATFGDTTGHWAEDWIEALKADGITGGCGGGNYCPNAPVTRAEMAVFLLRVMHTASYTPPNHAPTFGDSARALG
;
A
#
# COMPACT_ATOMS: atom_id res chain seq x y z
N MET A 1 38.97 59.83 -33.46
CA MET A 1 37.70 59.11 -33.25
C MET A 1 38.00 58.10 -32.17
N ARG A 2 37.43 58.28 -30.98
CA ARG A 2 37.76 57.50 -29.77
C ARG A 2 36.46 57.21 -29.05
N ASP A 3 36.34 56.02 -28.48
CA ASP A 3 35.32 55.73 -27.48
C ASP A 3 35.47 56.71 -26.30
N PHE A 4 34.36 57.12 -25.72
CA PHE A 4 34.35 57.97 -24.55
C PHE A 4 33.32 57.45 -23.54
N ALA A 5 33.71 57.54 -22.27
CA ALA A 5 32.93 57.08 -21.16
C ALA A 5 32.87 58.15 -20.08
N GLY A 6 31.79 58.19 -19.30
CA GLY A 6 31.69 59.10 -18.17
C GLY A 6 32.59 58.71 -17.02
N ILE A 7 32.53 57.43 -16.64
CA ILE A 7 33.47 56.83 -15.69
C ILE A 7 34.03 55.60 -16.36
N ALA A 8 35.35 55.49 -16.45
CA ALA A 8 35.99 54.31 -16.98
C ALA A 8 37.05 53.81 -16.00
N VAL A 9 36.81 52.62 -15.47
CA VAL A 9 37.75 51.88 -14.63
C VAL A 9 38.38 50.79 -15.50
N PHE A 10 39.53 51.12 -16.07
CA PHE A 10 40.21 50.28 -17.05
C PHE A 10 41.72 50.51 -17.04
N ARG A 11 42.47 49.57 -17.58
CA ARG A 11 43.93 49.64 -17.71
C ARG A 11 44.31 50.33 -19.01
N ARG A 12 45.44 51.07 -18.98
CA ARG A 12 45.92 51.86 -20.12
C ARG A 12 47.32 51.52 -20.70
N GLY A 13 47.94 50.37 -20.42
CA GLY A 13 49.21 50.02 -21.11
C GLY A 13 49.83 48.65 -20.81
N TRP A 14 50.59 48.09 -21.76
CA TRP A 14 51.35 46.83 -21.66
C TRP A 14 52.70 47.02 -20.93
N VAL A 15 53.15 46.01 -20.15
CA VAL A 15 54.48 46.02 -19.52
C VAL A 15 55.33 44.93 -20.18
N SER A 16 56.39 45.35 -20.87
CA SER A 16 57.36 44.47 -21.51
C SER A 16 58.08 43.59 -20.48
N GLY A 17 58.13 42.28 -20.73
CA GLY A 17 59.06 41.37 -20.07
C GLY A 17 58.55 40.54 -18.90
N ASN A 18 57.27 40.62 -18.52
CA ASN A 18 56.79 39.90 -17.33
C ASN A 18 55.59 38.95 -17.52
N ASN A 19 55.04 38.78 -18.73
CA ASN A 19 53.79 38.02 -18.99
C ASN A 19 52.61 38.34 -18.02
N ASN A 20 52.75 39.38 -17.19
CA ASN A 20 51.84 39.68 -16.10
C ASN A 20 50.86 40.75 -16.57
N VAL A 21 49.62 40.33 -16.74
CA VAL A 21 48.53 41.20 -17.10
C VAL A 21 47.98 41.74 -15.78
N ASP A 22 48.51 42.85 -15.23
CA ASP A 22 47.88 43.55 -14.11
C ASP A 22 46.37 43.73 -14.37
N ILE A 23 45.55 43.07 -13.54
CA ILE A 23 44.09 43.10 -13.56
C ILE A 23 43.66 44.18 -12.56
N PRO A 24 43.03 45.30 -13.01
CA PRO A 24 42.48 46.28 -12.07
C PRO A 24 41.57 45.56 -11.07
N THR A 25 41.70 45.87 -9.77
CA THR A 25 40.93 45.15 -8.75
C THR A 25 40.41 46.07 -7.66
N GLY A 26 39.18 45.81 -7.18
CA GLY A 26 38.65 46.41 -5.95
C GLY A 26 38.14 47.84 -6.05
N VAL A 27 37.90 48.37 -7.26
CA VAL A 27 37.41 49.75 -7.43
C VAL A 27 35.89 49.82 -7.18
N VAL A 28 35.48 50.81 -6.39
CA VAL A 28 34.07 51.08 -6.07
C VAL A 28 33.63 52.40 -6.69
N VAL A 29 32.73 52.34 -7.67
CA VAL A 29 32.03 53.46 -8.30
C VAL A 29 30.63 53.57 -7.70
N ARG A 30 30.41 54.55 -6.81
CA ARG A 30 29.10 54.68 -6.15
C ARG A 30 28.60 56.09 -5.95
N ASN A 31 27.27 56.25 -5.90
CA ASN A 31 26.59 57.52 -5.64
C ASN A 31 26.95 58.63 -6.65
N ASN A 32 27.19 58.29 -7.92
CA ASN A 32 27.48 59.26 -8.98
C ASN A 32 26.24 59.53 -9.84
N THR A 33 26.19 60.68 -10.51
CA THR A 33 25.27 60.95 -11.62
C THR A 33 26.06 61.02 -12.92
N VAL A 34 25.77 60.13 -13.87
CA VAL A 34 26.47 60.01 -15.15
C VAL A 34 25.45 60.20 -16.27
N THR A 35 25.60 61.25 -17.08
CA THR A 35 24.57 61.63 -18.05
C THR A 35 25.12 62.12 -19.39
N GLY A 36 24.49 61.70 -20.49
CA GLY A 36 24.65 62.31 -21.81
C GLY A 36 25.78 61.75 -22.68
N TYR A 37 26.27 60.54 -22.40
CA TYR A 37 27.36 59.93 -23.17
C TYR A 37 26.80 59.23 -24.43
N VAL A 38 26.63 59.99 -25.52
CA VAL A 38 26.06 59.55 -26.82
C VAL A 38 26.97 59.96 -27.98
N GLN A 39 27.30 59.03 -28.89
CA GLN A 39 28.13 59.28 -30.06
C GLN A 39 27.29 59.84 -31.24
N ASN A 40 27.31 61.16 -31.39
CA ASN A 40 26.57 61.85 -32.47
C ASN A 40 27.40 62.11 -33.74
N ASN A 41 28.59 61.52 -33.87
CA ASN A 41 29.48 61.78 -35.00
C ASN A 41 29.17 60.86 -36.19
N VAL A 42 28.65 61.44 -37.28
CA VAL A 42 28.28 60.75 -38.54
C VAL A 42 29.44 59.98 -39.21
N GLY A 43 30.69 60.27 -38.83
CA GLY A 43 31.89 59.58 -39.33
C GLY A 43 32.41 58.44 -38.45
N SER A 44 31.73 58.09 -37.34
CA SER A 44 32.21 57.09 -36.38
C SER A 44 31.09 56.18 -35.87
N ASN A 45 31.34 54.87 -35.84
CA ASN A 45 30.45 53.86 -35.24
C ASN A 45 30.85 53.50 -33.79
N SER A 46 31.53 54.42 -33.10
CA SER A 46 31.97 54.23 -31.71
C SER A 46 30.79 54.41 -30.76
N THR A 47 30.85 53.81 -29.57
CA THR A 47 29.75 53.85 -28.58
C THR A 47 30.07 54.82 -27.44
N GLY A 48 29.07 55.57 -26.98
CA GLY A 48 29.09 56.43 -25.81
C GLY A 48 28.68 55.67 -24.55
N PHE A 49 29.62 55.47 -23.63
CA PHE A 49 29.37 54.67 -22.43
C PHE A 49 29.16 55.57 -21.20
N GLY A 50 28.23 55.23 -20.31
CA GLY A 50 28.08 55.91 -19.03
C GLY A 50 29.22 55.52 -18.09
N ILE A 51 29.15 54.31 -17.54
CA ILE A 51 30.18 53.73 -16.67
C ILE A 51 30.73 52.47 -17.33
N VAL A 52 32.05 52.34 -17.42
CA VAL A 52 32.73 51.14 -17.91
C VAL A 52 33.63 50.62 -16.81
N VAL A 53 33.58 49.32 -16.54
CA VAL A 53 34.47 48.64 -15.61
C VAL A 53 35.06 47.37 -16.24
N GLU A 54 36.36 47.17 -16.03
CA GLU A 54 37.08 45.92 -16.34
C GLU A 54 37.98 45.53 -15.16
N GLY A 55 38.28 44.23 -15.04
CA GLY A 55 39.02 43.68 -13.92
C GLY A 55 38.13 43.10 -12.81
N THR A 56 38.71 42.74 -11.67
CA THR A 56 38.06 41.90 -10.64
C THR A 56 37.59 42.72 -9.44
N LYS A 57 36.66 42.18 -8.64
CA LYS A 57 36.18 42.81 -7.39
C LYS A 57 35.66 44.24 -7.56
N MET A 58 35.16 44.58 -8.74
CA MET A 58 34.63 45.92 -8.99
C MET A 58 33.24 46.05 -8.36
N GLN A 59 32.86 47.25 -7.95
CA GLN A 59 31.51 47.54 -7.47
C GLN A 59 31.01 48.82 -8.14
N VAL A 60 29.82 48.78 -8.73
CA VAL A 60 29.13 49.91 -9.34
C VAL A 60 27.76 50.02 -8.68
N LEU A 61 27.63 50.88 -7.67
CA LEU A 61 26.50 50.89 -6.74
C LEU A 61 25.80 52.25 -6.65
N ASN A 62 24.47 52.28 -6.62
CA ASN A 62 23.71 53.50 -6.30
C ASN A 62 24.02 54.70 -7.21
N ASN A 63 24.39 54.49 -8.48
CA ASN A 63 24.60 55.57 -9.44
C ASN A 63 23.30 55.92 -10.18
N THR A 64 23.12 57.18 -10.56
CA THR A 64 22.08 57.61 -11.50
C THR A 64 22.70 57.71 -12.90
N VAL A 65 22.29 56.84 -13.82
CA VAL A 65 22.88 56.71 -15.16
C VAL A 65 21.80 57.03 -16.20
N ASN A 66 21.93 58.19 -16.87
CA ASN A 66 20.86 58.73 -17.71
C ASN A 66 21.33 59.15 -19.11
N GLY A 67 20.57 58.88 -20.17
CA GLY A 67 20.81 59.49 -21.48
C GLY A 67 22.14 59.10 -22.14
N ASN A 68 22.64 57.88 -21.93
CA ASN A 68 23.86 57.34 -22.55
C ASN A 68 23.52 56.32 -23.63
N GLU A 69 24.40 56.01 -24.59
CA GLU A 69 24.15 54.90 -25.52
C GLU A 69 24.21 53.56 -24.81
N VAL A 70 25.21 53.35 -23.96
CA VAL A 70 25.29 52.21 -23.02
C VAL A 70 25.48 52.76 -21.61
N GLY A 71 24.55 52.49 -20.69
CA GLY A 71 24.59 53.00 -19.32
C GLY A 71 25.76 52.45 -18.52
N ILE A 72 25.78 51.15 -18.20
CA ILE A 72 26.90 50.49 -17.50
C ILE A 72 27.42 49.30 -18.28
N GLN A 73 28.71 49.30 -18.63
CA GLN A 73 29.39 48.20 -19.30
C GLN A 73 30.40 47.49 -18.40
N VAL A 74 30.30 46.16 -18.36
CA VAL A 74 31.35 45.28 -17.80
C VAL A 74 32.02 44.55 -18.96
N GLN A 75 33.34 44.60 -19.06
CA GLN A 75 34.05 44.07 -20.22
C GLN A 75 35.33 43.31 -19.89
N SER A 76 35.64 42.24 -20.65
CA SER A 76 36.95 41.57 -20.62
C SER A 76 37.26 40.88 -21.95
N GLY A 77 38.50 40.41 -22.13
CA GLY A 77 38.83 39.46 -23.19
C GLY A 77 38.85 40.01 -24.63
N HIS A 78 38.83 41.33 -24.81
CA HIS A 78 39.05 41.93 -26.12
C HIS A 78 40.52 41.77 -26.58
N LEU A 79 40.77 41.56 -27.87
CA LEU A 79 42.10 41.32 -28.46
C LEU A 79 42.80 42.66 -28.84
N PRO A 80 44.16 42.73 -28.97
CA PRO A 80 45.04 41.67 -29.45
C PRO A 80 46.08 41.26 -28.41
N TYR A 81 45.86 40.11 -27.77
CA TYR A 81 46.89 39.42 -26.97
C TYR A 81 47.97 38.79 -27.88
N THR A 82 48.61 39.62 -28.71
CA THR A 82 49.91 39.30 -29.32
C THR A 82 50.78 40.53 -29.10
N ALA A 83 51.99 40.32 -28.60
CA ALA A 83 52.94 41.37 -28.23
C ALA A 83 53.47 42.16 -29.45
N ASN A 84 52.58 42.72 -30.28
CA ASN A 84 52.91 43.54 -31.43
C ASN A 84 52.76 45.02 -31.07
N THR A 85 53.88 45.61 -30.66
CA THR A 85 54.01 47.02 -30.25
C THR A 85 53.74 48.03 -31.37
N ASN A 86 53.63 47.62 -32.63
CA ASN A 86 53.43 48.52 -33.78
C ASN A 86 51.96 48.81 -34.10
N ILE A 87 51.05 48.02 -33.54
CA ILE A 87 49.60 48.21 -33.63
C ILE A 87 49.02 48.49 -32.24
N ASP A 88 49.85 48.58 -31.20
CA ASP A 88 49.42 48.94 -29.86
C ASP A 88 49.04 50.44 -29.77
N GLY A 89 47.77 50.80 -30.03
CA GLY A 89 47.26 52.16 -30.06
C GLY A 89 46.37 52.52 -31.26
N ASP A 90 46.21 51.64 -32.25
CA ASP A 90 45.33 51.91 -33.41
C ASP A 90 43.83 51.72 -33.05
N GLN A 91 43.08 52.82 -33.15
CA GLN A 91 41.65 52.96 -32.82
C GLN A 91 40.80 53.18 -34.11
N SER A 92 41.32 52.82 -35.28
CA SER A 92 40.67 53.07 -36.58
C SER A 92 39.68 52.00 -37.04
N ASN A 93 39.50 50.91 -36.28
CA ASN A 93 38.52 49.86 -36.58
C ASN A 93 37.12 50.24 -36.05
N LEU A 94 36.17 50.50 -36.95
CA LEU A 94 34.89 51.17 -36.70
C LEU A 94 33.71 50.20 -36.49
N SER A 95 33.88 49.14 -35.70
CA SER A 95 32.75 48.32 -35.24
C SER A 95 33.19 47.50 -34.05
N ASP A 96 33.06 48.05 -32.84
CA ASP A 96 33.40 47.27 -31.65
C ASP A 96 32.44 47.49 -30.49
N ASN A 97 32.13 46.38 -29.81
CA ASN A 97 31.24 46.33 -28.63
C ASN A 97 31.99 46.67 -27.33
N TYR A 98 33.30 46.91 -27.38
CA TYR A 98 34.15 47.16 -26.22
C TYR A 98 34.50 48.65 -26.14
N PHE A 99 34.65 49.15 -24.91
CA PHE A 99 35.19 50.48 -24.65
C PHE A 99 36.72 50.40 -24.69
N GLY A 100 37.33 50.92 -25.75
CA GLY A 100 38.75 50.75 -26.02
C GLY A 100 39.14 49.28 -26.25
N ARG A 101 40.43 49.01 -26.47
CA ARG A 101 40.94 47.64 -26.74
C ARG A 101 41.23 46.90 -25.44
N GLY A 102 40.17 46.58 -24.70
CA GLY A 102 40.21 45.98 -23.36
C GLY A 102 41.28 44.89 -23.23
N ASN A 103 42.00 44.89 -22.11
CA ASN A 103 43.20 44.05 -21.91
C ASN A 103 43.12 43.21 -20.64
N SER A 104 42.02 43.32 -19.89
CA SER A 104 41.78 42.45 -18.75
C SER A 104 41.27 41.10 -19.25
N PRO A 105 41.94 39.97 -18.92
CA PRO A 105 41.50 38.64 -19.36
C PRO A 105 40.19 38.20 -18.66
N ILE A 106 39.83 38.89 -17.56
CA ILE A 106 38.67 38.61 -16.73
C ILE A 106 38.06 39.93 -16.26
N ALA A 107 36.74 40.00 -16.21
CA ALA A 107 36.06 41.07 -15.50
C ALA A 107 34.95 40.51 -14.62
N CYS A 108 34.87 41.04 -13.41
CA CYS A 108 33.86 40.71 -12.44
C CYS A 108 33.55 41.97 -11.62
N ALA A 109 32.32 42.44 -11.77
CA ALA A 109 31.83 43.65 -11.13
C ALA A 109 30.45 43.39 -10.53
N LYS A 110 30.24 43.82 -9.29
CA LYS A 110 28.91 43.94 -8.71
C LYS A 110 28.26 45.20 -9.25
N VAL A 111 27.25 45.08 -10.11
CA VAL A 111 26.47 46.23 -10.60
C VAL A 111 25.08 46.17 -9.97
N ASP A 112 24.81 47.02 -8.98
CA ASP A 112 23.61 46.88 -8.14
C ASP A 112 23.06 48.25 -7.71
N ALA A 113 21.74 48.33 -7.49
CA ALA A 113 21.02 49.52 -7.04
C ALA A 113 21.26 50.82 -7.85
N ASN A 114 21.64 50.72 -9.13
CA ASN A 114 21.76 51.89 -10.02
C ASN A 114 20.38 52.29 -10.58
N ILE A 115 20.15 53.59 -10.75
CA ILE A 115 18.93 54.16 -11.33
C ILE A 115 19.21 54.51 -12.79
N TYR A 116 18.49 53.88 -13.71
CA TYR A 116 18.64 54.11 -15.15
C TYR A 116 17.47 54.94 -15.70
N SER A 117 17.77 55.80 -16.68
CA SER A 117 16.73 56.52 -17.44
C SER A 117 17.25 56.90 -18.83
N SER A 118 16.39 56.86 -19.85
CA SER A 118 16.68 57.36 -21.21
C SER A 118 18.00 56.90 -21.86
N ASN A 119 18.62 55.80 -21.43
CA ASN A 119 19.78 55.22 -22.11
C ASN A 119 19.32 54.41 -23.33
N GLY A 120 20.22 54.19 -24.30
CA GLY A 120 19.98 53.27 -25.41
C GLY A 120 19.94 51.81 -24.94
N VAL A 121 20.92 51.44 -24.12
CA VAL A 121 21.01 50.18 -23.37
C VAL A 121 21.37 50.54 -21.93
N ASP A 122 20.61 50.12 -20.94
CA ASP A 122 20.90 50.45 -19.53
C ASP A 122 22.21 49.81 -19.05
N ASP A 123 22.49 48.59 -19.49
CA ASP A 123 23.71 47.88 -19.17
C ASP A 123 24.13 46.84 -20.25
N ALA A 124 25.43 46.70 -20.57
CA ALA A 124 25.98 45.66 -21.50
C ALA A 124 27.20 44.84 -20.95
N THR A 125 27.22 43.51 -21.07
CA THR A 125 28.38 42.67 -20.64
C THR A 125 29.02 42.09 -21.89
N VAL A 126 30.33 42.28 -22.06
CA VAL A 126 31.01 41.91 -23.31
C VAL A 126 32.30 41.11 -23.06
N GLY A 127 32.53 40.11 -23.91
CA GLY A 127 33.67 39.17 -23.83
C GLY A 127 33.51 38.10 -22.74
N SER A 128 34.62 37.69 -22.12
CA SER A 128 34.67 36.65 -21.07
C SER A 128 34.22 37.16 -19.68
N ALA A 129 33.55 38.30 -19.62
CA ALA A 129 33.24 38.95 -18.36
C ALA A 129 32.16 38.15 -17.63
N ALA A 130 32.39 37.84 -16.36
CA ALA A 130 31.36 37.25 -15.51
C ALA A 130 30.15 38.18 -15.54
N SER A 131 28.93 37.62 -15.64
CA SER A 131 27.75 38.47 -15.76
C SER A 131 27.63 39.40 -14.55
N ARG A 132 27.02 40.57 -14.75
CA ARG A 132 26.86 41.65 -13.75
C ARG A 132 26.30 41.23 -12.39
N ASN A 133 25.62 40.08 -12.35
CA ASN A 133 24.96 39.51 -11.18
C ASN A 133 25.54 38.15 -10.76
N GLN A 134 26.68 37.73 -11.35
CA GLN A 134 27.43 36.53 -10.98
C GLN A 134 28.49 36.78 -9.90
N THR A 135 28.32 37.81 -9.06
CA THR A 135 29.23 38.03 -7.92
C THR A 135 28.86 37.14 -6.76
N ILE A 136 29.75 36.24 -6.42
CA ILE A 136 29.64 35.35 -5.26
C ILE A 136 29.74 36.19 -4.00
N PHE A 137 28.79 36.00 -3.08
CA PHE A 137 28.62 36.86 -1.91
C PHE A 137 28.88 36.09 -0.62
N ASN A 138 29.94 36.46 0.10
CA ASN A 138 30.10 36.01 1.49
C ASN A 138 29.18 36.87 2.37
N GLN A 139 28.05 36.28 2.79
CA GLN A 139 27.04 36.97 3.59
C GLN A 139 27.59 37.40 4.95
N THR A 140 28.41 36.56 5.57
CA THR A 140 28.94 36.78 6.91
C THR A 140 29.91 37.96 6.93
N LYS A 141 30.76 38.09 5.90
CA LYS A 141 31.73 39.18 5.77
C LYS A 141 31.21 40.39 4.99
N ASN A 142 30.06 40.27 4.34
CA ASN A 142 29.54 41.27 3.41
C ASN A 142 30.55 41.62 2.28
N THR A 143 31.20 40.60 1.71
CA THR A 143 32.22 40.74 0.65
C THR A 143 31.83 40.00 -0.63
N TYR A 144 32.35 40.48 -1.77
CA TYR A 144 32.06 39.95 -3.10
C TYR A 144 33.31 39.35 -3.74
N HIS A 145 33.14 38.25 -4.46
CA HIS A 145 34.22 37.43 -5.01
C HIS A 145 33.93 37.06 -6.46
N CYS A 146 35.00 36.81 -7.22
CA CYS A 146 34.93 36.52 -8.65
C CYS A 146 34.78 35.03 -8.95
N THR A 147 35.28 34.18 -8.07
CA THR A 147 35.23 32.72 -8.19
C THR A 147 34.85 32.11 -6.85
N ILE A 148 34.35 30.86 -6.87
CA ILE A 148 33.91 30.15 -5.67
C ILE A 148 35.13 29.83 -4.81
N GLN A 149 36.23 29.38 -5.43
CA GLN A 149 37.46 29.10 -4.70
C GLN A 149 38.03 30.34 -4.02
N GLU A 150 37.99 31.50 -4.66
CA GLU A 150 38.43 32.74 -4.01
C GLU A 150 37.57 33.07 -2.77
N ALA A 151 36.25 32.91 -2.88
CA ALA A 151 35.35 33.14 -1.76
C ALA A 151 35.64 32.20 -0.59
N ILE A 152 35.91 30.92 -0.87
CA ILE A 152 36.32 29.92 0.13
C ILE A 152 37.65 30.31 0.77
N ASN A 153 38.67 30.64 -0.03
CA ASN A 153 40.00 31.00 0.46
C ASN A 153 39.96 32.18 1.43
N LEU A 154 39.12 33.19 1.16
CA LEU A 154 38.99 34.41 1.96
C LEU A 154 37.95 34.31 3.10
N ALA A 155 37.13 33.26 3.13
CA ALA A 155 36.18 33.02 4.22
C ALA A 155 36.87 32.56 5.51
N ASP A 156 36.26 32.92 6.64
CA ASP A 156 36.57 32.29 7.93
C ASP A 156 35.68 31.06 8.14
N ALA A 157 36.09 30.15 9.02
CA ALA A 157 35.25 29.01 9.39
C ALA A 157 33.89 29.48 9.94
N GLY A 158 32.82 28.78 9.57
CA GLY A 158 31.43 29.09 9.89
C GLY A 158 30.79 30.16 8.99
N ASN A 159 31.51 30.71 7.99
CA ASN A 159 30.93 31.67 7.06
C ASN A 159 29.91 31.03 6.11
N THR A 160 28.99 31.85 5.60
CA THR A 160 28.02 31.49 4.56
C THR A 160 28.35 32.22 3.25
N ILE A 161 28.53 31.45 2.17
CA ILE A 161 28.81 31.93 0.82
C ILE A 161 27.61 31.62 -0.06
N GLN A 162 27.03 32.66 -0.66
CA GLN A 162 25.98 32.56 -1.67
C GLN A 162 26.57 32.63 -3.08
N VAL A 163 26.23 31.63 -3.88
CA VAL A 163 26.64 31.54 -5.28
C VAL A 163 25.41 31.79 -6.16
N PRO A 164 25.38 32.86 -6.96
CA PRO A 164 24.29 33.14 -7.87
C PRO A 164 24.26 32.18 -9.06
N ALA A 165 23.16 32.18 -9.81
CA ALA A 165 23.04 31.37 -11.02
C ALA A 165 24.11 31.74 -12.06
N GLY A 166 24.70 30.73 -12.69
CA GLY A 166 25.85 30.86 -13.58
C GLY A 166 26.56 29.53 -13.79
N THR A 167 27.51 29.50 -14.73
CA THR A 167 28.39 28.35 -14.96
C THR A 167 29.80 28.69 -14.48
N TYR A 168 30.34 27.87 -13.59
CA TYR A 168 31.61 28.07 -12.91
C TYR A 168 32.54 26.91 -13.25
N THR A 169 33.59 27.19 -14.03
CA THR A 169 34.63 26.20 -14.37
C THR A 169 35.72 26.23 -13.32
N GLU A 170 35.57 25.40 -12.27
CA GLU A 170 36.46 25.36 -11.11
C GLU A 170 36.53 23.93 -10.55
N ASN A 171 37.70 23.51 -10.08
CA ASN A 171 37.86 22.36 -9.19
C ASN A 171 38.08 22.91 -7.78
N LEU A 172 37.11 22.71 -6.88
CA LEU A 172 37.08 23.35 -5.56
C LEU A 172 37.83 22.53 -4.52
N THR A 173 38.57 23.21 -3.65
CA THR A 173 39.09 22.69 -2.39
C THR A 173 38.43 23.44 -1.23
N ILE A 174 37.68 22.71 -0.41
CA ILE A 174 36.97 23.22 0.77
C ILE A 174 37.70 22.72 2.02
N ASP A 175 38.58 23.58 2.54
CA ASP A 175 39.53 23.27 3.61
C ASP A 175 39.15 23.85 4.98
N LYS A 176 37.96 24.43 5.08
CA LYS A 176 37.40 25.03 6.30
C LYS A 176 35.91 24.75 6.39
N GLY A 177 35.39 24.56 7.60
CA GLY A 177 33.95 24.39 7.80
C GLY A 177 33.20 25.65 7.37
N LEU A 178 32.28 25.54 6.41
CA LEU A 178 31.53 26.67 5.83
C LEU A 178 30.19 26.22 5.25
N THR A 179 29.34 27.17 4.90
CA THR A 179 28.07 26.93 4.20
C THR A 179 28.10 27.52 2.80
N LEU A 180 28.01 26.69 1.76
CA LEU A 180 27.81 27.09 0.37
C LEU A 180 26.33 26.96 0.00
N LEU A 181 25.72 28.04 -0.50
CA LEU A 181 24.34 28.09 -0.93
C LEU A 181 24.24 28.53 -2.38
N GLY A 182 23.78 27.64 -3.25
CA GLY A 182 23.34 27.95 -4.59
C GLY A 182 21.91 28.52 -4.62
N PRO A 183 21.42 28.94 -5.81
CA PRO A 183 20.12 29.58 -5.99
C PRO A 183 18.94 28.72 -5.53
N ASN A 184 19.11 27.39 -5.58
CA ASN A 184 18.09 26.40 -5.27
C ASN A 184 18.29 25.75 -3.88
N SER A 185 18.99 26.41 -2.96
CA SER A 185 19.38 25.84 -1.65
C SER A 185 18.21 25.37 -0.77
N ALA A 186 16.99 25.88 -1.02
CA ALA A 186 15.76 25.49 -0.34
C ALA A 186 14.78 24.71 -1.24
N ILE A 187 15.16 24.35 -2.47
CA ILE A 187 14.28 23.74 -3.47
C ILE A 187 14.77 22.33 -3.79
N ASN A 188 13.99 21.32 -3.36
CA ASN A 188 14.26 19.92 -3.67
C ASN A 188 14.15 19.69 -5.20
N PRO A 189 15.23 19.24 -5.88
CA PRO A 189 15.23 18.98 -7.33
C PRO A 189 14.22 17.90 -7.75
N ASN A 190 13.84 17.01 -6.84
CA ASN A 190 12.99 15.86 -7.14
C ASN A 190 11.50 16.19 -7.16
N THR A 191 11.09 17.34 -6.59
CA THR A 191 9.68 17.70 -6.40
C THR A 191 9.36 19.17 -6.67
N GLY A 192 10.33 20.07 -6.56
CA GLY A 192 10.14 21.51 -6.72
C GLY A 192 10.56 22.04 -8.09
N SER A 193 9.94 23.13 -8.53
CA SER A 193 10.38 23.89 -9.71
C SER A 193 11.61 24.72 -9.37
N ARG A 194 12.76 24.39 -9.96
CA ARG A 194 14.03 25.09 -9.73
C ARG A 194 14.12 26.39 -10.51
N VAL A 195 14.82 27.36 -9.95
CA VAL A 195 15.26 28.58 -10.66
C VAL A 195 16.56 28.29 -11.42
N ALA A 196 17.10 29.30 -12.13
CA ALA A 196 18.38 29.16 -12.82
C ALA A 196 19.49 28.63 -11.89
N GLU A 197 20.27 27.65 -12.35
CA GLU A 197 21.25 26.93 -11.55
C GLU A 197 22.57 27.66 -11.39
N ALA A 198 23.27 27.40 -10.27
CA ALA A 198 24.71 27.54 -10.19
C ALA A 198 25.34 26.19 -10.58
N ILE A 199 25.88 26.12 -11.79
CA ILE A 199 26.46 24.92 -12.40
C ILE A 199 27.98 24.96 -12.19
N ILE A 200 28.55 23.96 -11.55
CA ILE A 200 29.99 23.82 -11.35
C ILE A 200 30.48 22.71 -12.27
N GLN A 201 31.46 23.02 -13.13
CA GLN A 201 32.05 22.12 -14.12
C GLN A 201 33.56 21.99 -13.90
N PRO A 202 34.17 20.85 -14.26
CA PRO A 202 35.59 20.63 -14.05
C PRO A 202 36.46 21.60 -14.86
N ALA A 203 37.51 22.11 -14.24
CA ALA A 203 38.51 22.97 -14.90
C ALA A 203 39.57 22.17 -15.67
N THR A 204 39.66 20.86 -15.44
CA THR A 204 40.62 19.95 -16.06
C THR A 204 39.94 18.65 -16.47
N SER A 205 40.40 18.06 -17.57
CA SER A 205 39.91 16.76 -18.04
C SER A 205 40.79 15.63 -17.51
N ASN A 206 40.27 14.86 -16.55
CA ASN A 206 40.81 13.56 -16.18
C ASN A 206 39.71 12.65 -15.61
N PRO A 207 38.95 11.97 -16.48
CA PRO A 207 37.87 11.08 -16.06
C PRO A 207 38.33 9.65 -15.71
N ASP A 208 39.65 9.35 -15.71
CA ASP A 208 40.14 7.99 -15.42
C ASP A 208 40.29 7.76 -13.90
N PRO A 209 39.44 6.91 -13.27
CA PRO A 209 39.52 6.63 -11.83
C PRO A 209 40.78 5.87 -11.42
N ASN A 210 41.53 5.29 -12.35
CA ASN A 210 42.76 4.56 -12.05
C ASN A 210 43.99 5.49 -11.93
N THR A 211 43.79 6.80 -12.08
CA THR A 211 44.84 7.83 -12.06
C THR A 211 44.52 8.92 -11.03
N SER A 212 45.24 10.05 -11.05
CA SER A 212 44.90 11.25 -10.27
C SER A 212 43.66 11.95 -10.84
N CYS A 213 42.49 11.36 -10.60
CA CYS A 213 41.20 11.78 -11.11
C CYS A 213 40.86 13.27 -10.85
N SER A 214 40.11 13.86 -11.78
CA SER A 214 39.51 15.19 -11.63
C SER A 214 38.28 15.14 -10.71
N ILE A 215 38.34 15.91 -9.62
CA ILE A 215 37.29 16.05 -8.60
C ILE A 215 36.72 17.47 -8.69
N ILE A 216 35.41 17.61 -8.84
CA ILE A 216 34.80 18.95 -8.94
C ILE A 216 34.85 19.69 -7.61
N ALA A 217 34.54 19.03 -6.49
CA ALA A 217 34.66 19.63 -5.17
C ALA A 217 35.19 18.64 -4.13
N TYR A 218 36.37 18.95 -3.60
CA TYR A 218 37.07 18.20 -2.58
C TYR A 218 36.87 18.85 -1.21
N LEU A 219 36.37 18.08 -0.25
CA LEU A 219 36.18 18.49 1.13
C LEU A 219 37.27 17.84 1.97
N SER A 220 38.02 18.64 2.74
CA SER A 220 39.13 18.12 3.57
C SER A 220 38.93 18.33 5.07
N THR A 221 37.75 18.76 5.49
CA THR A 221 37.45 19.04 6.89
C THR A 221 35.96 18.94 7.23
N SER A 222 35.65 19.00 8.53
CA SER A 222 34.29 18.89 9.07
C SER A 222 33.50 20.20 9.02
N ASN A 223 32.19 20.11 9.29
CA ASN A 223 31.25 21.24 9.39
C ASN A 223 31.04 21.99 8.05
N ILE A 224 30.86 21.24 6.97
CA ILE A 224 30.61 21.78 5.64
C ILE A 224 29.15 21.55 5.25
N THR A 225 28.49 22.59 4.72
CA THR A 225 27.14 22.50 4.18
C THR A 225 27.15 22.96 2.72
N ILE A 226 26.60 22.16 1.80
CA ILE A 226 26.50 22.44 0.37
C ILE A 226 25.04 22.23 -0.06
N LYS A 227 24.39 23.30 -0.52
CA LYS A 227 22.99 23.22 -0.96
C LYS A 227 22.68 23.95 -2.25
N GLY A 228 21.85 23.35 -3.10
CA GLY A 228 21.22 24.07 -4.22
C GLY A 228 22.07 24.28 -5.47
N PHE A 229 23.07 23.42 -5.70
CA PHE A 229 23.97 23.47 -6.86
C PHE A 229 23.63 22.41 -7.90
N THR A 230 24.17 22.59 -9.11
CA THR A 230 24.38 21.52 -10.08
C THR A 230 25.88 21.26 -10.20
N PHE A 231 26.33 20.05 -9.90
CA PHE A 231 27.68 19.57 -10.20
C PHE A 231 27.61 18.73 -11.48
N ASP A 232 28.31 19.16 -12.51
CA ASP A 232 28.26 18.53 -13.84
C ASP A 232 29.67 18.17 -14.29
N GLY A 233 29.97 16.88 -14.38
CA GLY A 233 31.30 16.42 -14.78
C GLY A 233 31.60 16.52 -16.27
N ASP A 234 30.64 16.96 -17.09
CA ASP A 234 30.87 17.36 -18.49
C ASP A 234 31.18 18.87 -18.55
N ASN A 235 32.37 19.21 -19.05
CA ASN A 235 32.68 20.55 -19.50
C ASN A 235 32.80 20.57 -21.03
N PRO A 236 31.82 21.17 -21.74
CA PRO A 236 31.82 21.21 -23.22
C PRO A 236 33.02 21.90 -23.88
N SER A 237 33.87 22.59 -23.11
CA SER A 237 35.11 23.20 -23.58
C SER A 237 36.32 22.27 -23.51
N LEU A 238 36.17 21.12 -22.86
CA LEU A 238 37.18 20.08 -22.72
C LEU A 238 36.80 18.89 -23.61
N THR A 239 37.72 17.94 -23.77
CA THR A 239 37.46 16.73 -24.53
C THR A 239 38.27 15.59 -23.93
N SER A 240 37.58 14.53 -23.48
CA SER A 240 38.20 13.36 -22.87
C SER A 240 38.04 12.11 -23.76
N GLY A 241 36.97 12.04 -24.53
CA GLY A 241 36.55 10.88 -25.31
C GLY A 241 35.80 9.82 -24.51
N VAL A 242 35.52 10.07 -23.22
CA VAL A 242 34.80 9.13 -22.34
C VAL A 242 33.33 9.54 -22.26
N MET A 243 32.48 8.78 -22.94
CA MET A 243 31.08 9.11 -23.08
C MET A 243 30.21 8.53 -21.95
N ILE A 244 29.34 9.38 -21.39
CA ILE A 244 28.20 8.94 -20.57
C ILE A 244 26.92 9.50 -21.21
N GLY A 245 26.13 8.63 -21.83
CA GLY A 245 25.04 9.08 -22.68
C GLY A 245 25.58 9.89 -23.87
N SER A 246 25.17 11.15 -23.98
CA SER A 246 25.68 12.09 -24.99
C SER A 246 26.76 13.04 -24.47
N ALA A 247 27.10 12.99 -23.18
CA ALA A 247 28.07 13.86 -22.54
C ALA A 247 29.50 13.30 -22.68
N ASP A 248 30.46 14.17 -22.97
CA ASP A 248 31.90 13.83 -22.96
C ASP A 248 32.46 14.23 -21.59
N VAL A 249 32.68 13.26 -20.73
CA VAL A 249 32.86 13.49 -19.30
C VAL A 249 34.31 13.74 -18.96
N ASP A 250 34.57 14.74 -18.12
CA ASP A 250 35.92 15.21 -17.75
C ASP A 250 36.26 14.95 -16.28
N ALA A 251 35.27 14.69 -15.43
CA ALA A 251 35.43 14.38 -14.01
C ALA A 251 35.10 12.92 -13.70
N CYS A 252 35.86 12.30 -12.78
CA CYS A 252 35.48 11.00 -12.25
C CYS A 252 34.68 11.12 -10.94
N GLU A 253 34.87 12.19 -10.15
CA GLU A 253 34.14 12.44 -8.90
C GLU A 253 33.55 13.84 -8.86
N LEU A 254 32.32 13.96 -8.34
CA LEU A 254 31.66 15.27 -8.22
C LEU A 254 31.90 15.88 -6.84
N LEU A 255 31.66 15.11 -5.77
CA LEU A 255 32.00 15.47 -4.40
C LEU A 255 32.83 14.36 -3.77
N ALA A 256 33.99 14.71 -3.21
CA ALA A 256 34.84 13.75 -2.52
C ALA A 256 35.43 14.30 -1.22
N GLY A 257 35.80 13.41 -0.31
CA GLY A 257 36.56 13.77 0.89
C GLY A 257 37.06 12.55 1.64
N TYR A 258 38.30 12.60 2.10
CA TYR A 258 39.10 11.44 2.53
C TYR A 258 39.62 11.52 3.98
N GLU A 259 39.27 12.60 4.70
CA GLU A 259 39.89 13.05 5.95
C GLU A 259 39.13 12.74 7.24
N GLY A 260 38.18 11.81 7.26
CA GLY A 260 37.46 11.55 8.51
C GLY A 260 36.48 12.66 8.85
N MET A 261 35.77 13.19 7.85
CA MET A 261 34.96 14.40 8.01
C MET A 261 33.61 14.11 8.67
N GLY A 262 33.22 14.97 9.62
CA GLY A 262 31.91 14.93 10.29
C GLY A 262 31.11 16.21 10.08
N ASN A 263 29.82 16.18 10.44
CA ASN A 263 28.90 17.30 10.28
C ASN A 263 28.82 17.82 8.83
N ILE A 264 28.77 16.90 7.85
CA ILE A 264 28.66 17.22 6.43
C ILE A 264 27.20 17.23 5.99
N VAL A 265 26.75 18.30 5.34
CA VAL A 265 25.37 18.42 4.84
C VAL A 265 25.40 18.65 3.33
N VAL A 266 24.87 17.72 2.55
CA VAL A 266 24.71 17.81 1.09
C VAL A 266 23.23 17.69 0.76
N GLU A 267 22.59 18.81 0.39
CA GLU A 267 21.14 18.83 0.15
C GLU A 267 20.70 19.62 -1.07
N ASN A 268 19.60 19.21 -1.70
CA ASN A 268 18.99 19.95 -2.80
C ASN A 268 19.94 20.16 -4.00
N ASN A 269 20.90 19.27 -4.22
CA ASN A 269 21.85 19.37 -5.33
C ASN A 269 21.46 18.44 -6.49
N ILE A 270 21.88 18.80 -7.70
CA ILE A 270 21.90 17.92 -8.87
C ILE A 270 23.36 17.50 -9.08
N LEU A 271 23.64 16.21 -9.20
CA LEU A 271 24.97 15.63 -9.38
C LEU A 271 24.93 14.74 -10.62
N ARG A 272 25.68 15.08 -11.68
CA ARG A 272 25.60 14.33 -12.93
C ARG A 272 26.91 14.19 -13.69
N HIS A 273 26.95 13.18 -14.55
CA HIS A 273 28.04 12.90 -15.49
C HIS A 273 29.39 12.69 -14.81
N SER A 274 29.54 11.57 -14.10
CA SER A 274 30.85 11.18 -13.54
C SER A 274 31.13 9.70 -13.80
N THR A 275 32.40 9.38 -14.04
CA THR A 275 32.81 8.00 -14.34
C THR A 275 32.97 7.13 -13.09
N TYR A 276 33.32 7.72 -11.93
CA TYR A 276 33.55 6.98 -10.69
C TYR A 276 32.43 7.16 -9.67
N SER A 277 32.22 8.38 -9.16
CA SER A 277 31.25 8.62 -8.10
C SER A 277 30.51 9.96 -8.19
N GLY A 278 29.28 10.00 -7.68
CA GLY A 278 28.59 11.26 -7.38
C GLY A 278 29.11 11.84 -6.08
N ILE A 279 29.07 11.04 -5.03
CA ILE A 279 29.69 11.33 -3.73
C ILE A 279 30.63 10.18 -3.36
N ASP A 280 31.88 10.49 -3.04
CA ASP A 280 32.83 9.57 -2.39
C ASP A 280 33.31 10.13 -1.05
N PHE A 281 32.70 9.66 0.04
CA PHE A 281 33.13 9.99 1.39
C PHE A 281 33.75 8.78 2.07
N TYR A 282 35.05 8.93 2.32
CA TYR A 282 35.93 7.88 2.77
C TYR A 282 36.73 8.40 3.97
N ASN A 283 36.94 7.59 5.01
CA ASN A 283 37.87 7.96 6.09
C ASN A 283 39.21 7.24 5.91
N TYR A 284 40.04 7.74 4.98
CA TYR A 284 41.33 7.09 4.64
C TYR A 284 42.46 7.56 5.57
N THR A 285 42.52 8.87 5.83
CA THR A 285 43.66 9.48 6.52
C THR A 285 43.46 9.63 8.02
N VAL A 286 42.21 9.78 8.46
CA VAL A 286 41.82 9.86 9.87
C VAL A 286 40.77 8.78 10.14
N ASP A 287 41.19 7.70 10.78
CA ASP A 287 40.36 6.53 11.05
C ASP A 287 39.48 6.69 12.30
N THR A 288 38.60 7.68 12.27
CA THR A 288 37.59 7.90 13.32
C THR A 288 36.20 7.83 12.72
N ALA A 289 35.31 7.09 13.36
CA ALA A 289 33.88 7.12 13.02
C ALA A 289 33.33 8.55 13.06
N THR A 290 32.54 8.90 12.06
CA THR A 290 31.97 10.25 11.92
C THR A 290 30.45 10.21 12.10
N SER A 291 29.86 11.35 12.45
CA SER A 291 28.40 11.50 12.56
C SER A 291 27.99 12.93 12.25
N GLY A 292 26.67 13.20 12.28
CA GLY A 292 26.10 14.49 11.90
C GLY A 292 26.09 14.71 10.39
N ASN A 293 26.27 13.63 9.60
CA ASN A 293 26.33 13.70 8.15
C ASN A 293 24.94 13.47 7.53
N TYR A 294 24.55 14.30 6.57
CA TYR A 294 23.27 14.29 5.90
C TYR A 294 23.47 14.40 4.39
N ILE A 295 22.96 13.42 3.63
CA ILE A 295 22.91 13.42 2.17
C ILE A 295 21.45 13.26 1.80
N ARG A 296 20.75 14.37 1.57
CA ARG A 296 19.28 14.36 1.43
C ARG A 296 18.75 15.20 0.28
N TYR A 297 17.63 14.79 -0.30
CA TYR A 297 16.95 15.58 -1.34
C TYR A 297 17.84 15.91 -2.54
N ASN A 298 18.80 15.05 -2.88
CA ASN A 298 19.64 15.26 -4.06
C ASN A 298 19.11 14.46 -5.26
N LEU A 299 19.45 14.91 -6.45
CA LEU A 299 19.21 14.22 -7.72
C LEU A 299 20.57 13.80 -8.30
N PHE A 300 20.75 12.51 -8.53
CA PHE A 300 21.94 11.95 -9.19
C PHE A 300 21.54 11.45 -10.58
N GLU A 301 22.28 11.83 -11.62
CA GLU A 301 21.95 11.46 -13.01
C GLU A 301 23.19 11.01 -13.79
N ASN A 302 23.05 9.93 -14.55
CA ASN A 302 24.07 9.49 -15.51
C ASN A 302 25.45 9.33 -14.85
N ILE A 303 25.54 8.44 -13.87
CA ILE A 303 26.79 8.15 -13.15
C ILE A 303 27.23 6.73 -13.48
N GLY A 304 28.45 6.61 -14.00
CA GLY A 304 29.05 5.35 -14.40
C GLY A 304 29.04 5.09 -15.89
N GLU A 305 29.93 4.19 -16.28
CA GLU A 305 30.29 3.96 -17.67
C GLU A 305 30.85 2.54 -17.88
N THR A 306 31.11 2.14 -19.13
CA THR A 306 31.52 0.77 -19.49
C THR A 306 32.99 0.61 -19.92
N THR A 307 33.71 1.70 -20.15
CA THR A 307 35.15 1.76 -20.45
C THR A 307 36.01 1.34 -19.26
N TYR A 308 35.78 1.92 -18.07
CA TYR A 308 36.47 1.55 -16.83
C TYR A 308 35.62 0.64 -15.94
N ASN A 309 34.32 0.53 -16.23
CA ASN A 309 33.36 -0.31 -15.51
C ASN A 309 33.15 0.16 -14.06
N TRP A 310 33.14 1.48 -13.85
CA TRP A 310 32.88 2.15 -12.57
C TRP A 310 31.59 2.98 -12.61
N GLY A 311 31.22 3.56 -11.47
CA GLY A 311 30.01 4.37 -11.30
C GLY A 311 29.25 4.05 -10.02
N ILE A 312 29.30 4.95 -9.05
CA ILE A 312 28.62 4.83 -7.76
C ILE A 312 27.92 6.16 -7.47
N GLY A 313 26.61 6.15 -7.20
CA GLY A 313 25.91 7.39 -6.84
C GLY A 313 26.45 7.97 -5.54
N ILE A 314 26.41 7.16 -4.48
CA ILE A 314 26.88 7.52 -3.13
C ILE A 314 27.76 6.40 -2.58
N LEU A 315 29.02 6.70 -2.29
CA LEU A 315 29.98 5.81 -1.64
C LEU A 315 30.28 6.33 -0.23
N LEU A 316 30.00 5.51 0.78
CA LEU A 316 30.34 5.77 2.18
C LEU A 316 31.27 4.67 2.69
N TYR A 317 32.47 5.01 3.14
CA TYR A 317 33.46 4.00 3.48
C TYR A 317 34.26 4.35 4.73
N ASN A 318 34.76 3.31 5.44
CA ASN A 318 35.57 3.44 6.65
C ASN A 318 34.87 4.22 7.79
N ASN A 319 33.76 3.69 8.35
CA ASN A 319 33.08 4.32 9.49
C ASN A 319 32.47 5.72 9.22
N PHE A 320 32.24 6.09 7.95
CA PHE A 320 31.51 7.31 7.61
C PHE A 320 30.00 7.06 7.74
N TYR A 321 29.42 7.41 8.89
CA TYR A 321 27.99 7.25 9.12
C TYR A 321 27.21 8.48 8.64
N ALA A 322 26.14 8.27 7.87
CA ALA A 322 25.30 9.33 7.35
C ALA A 322 23.81 8.96 7.33
N ASP A 323 22.96 9.99 7.37
CA ASP A 323 21.56 9.91 6.96
C ASP A 323 21.49 10.11 5.43
N VAL A 324 21.24 9.02 4.70
CA VAL A 324 21.06 9.00 3.25
C VAL A 324 19.57 8.83 2.96
N SER A 325 18.86 9.96 2.85
CA SER A 325 17.40 9.93 2.71
C SER A 325 16.85 10.81 1.61
N ASP A 326 15.71 10.41 1.03
CA ASP A 326 14.94 11.22 0.07
C ASP A 326 15.73 11.64 -1.20
N ASN A 327 16.75 10.87 -1.59
CA ASN A 327 17.49 11.11 -2.83
C ASN A 327 16.84 10.36 -4.01
N VAL A 328 17.02 10.90 -5.21
CA VAL A 328 16.68 10.23 -6.47
C VAL A 328 17.98 9.96 -7.22
N LEU A 329 18.22 8.70 -7.56
CA LEU A 329 19.34 8.24 -8.35
C LEU A 329 18.78 7.70 -9.67
N ASN A 330 19.16 8.30 -10.79
CA ASN A 330 18.66 7.95 -12.11
C ASN A 330 19.80 7.64 -13.08
N ASN A 331 19.67 6.52 -13.81
CA ASN A 331 20.70 6.05 -14.72
C ASN A 331 22.08 5.96 -14.05
N VAL A 332 22.13 5.30 -12.90
CA VAL A 332 23.37 5.10 -12.13
C VAL A 332 23.80 3.63 -12.23
N ARG A 333 25.10 3.36 -12.32
CA ARG A 333 25.60 1.98 -12.32
C ARG A 333 25.32 1.28 -10.98
N VAL A 334 25.90 1.81 -9.90
CA VAL A 334 25.68 1.37 -8.51
C VAL A 334 25.03 2.50 -7.72
N GLY A 335 23.88 2.28 -7.11
CA GLY A 335 23.15 3.34 -6.41
C GLY A 335 23.89 3.85 -5.16
N ILE A 336 23.82 3.08 -4.08
CA ILE A 336 24.45 3.42 -2.79
C ILE A 336 25.37 2.27 -2.39
N GLN A 337 26.59 2.58 -1.99
CA GLN A 337 27.54 1.60 -1.49
C GLN A 337 28.07 2.02 -0.13
N THR A 338 28.07 1.08 0.81
CA THR A 338 28.71 1.23 2.11
C THR A 338 29.73 0.12 2.34
N GLY A 339 30.88 0.44 2.90
CA GLY A 339 31.89 -0.57 3.23
C GLY A 339 32.86 -0.25 4.35
N ASN A 340 33.33 -1.31 5.00
CA ASN A 340 34.39 -1.31 5.99
C ASN A 340 34.04 -0.53 7.28
N PHE A 341 32.99 -0.98 7.96
CA PHE A 341 32.50 -0.38 9.22
C PHE A 341 32.90 -1.27 10.40
N TYR A 342 33.72 -0.75 11.31
CA TYR A 342 34.29 -1.47 12.46
C TYR A 342 34.38 -0.65 13.75
N GLN A 343 33.85 0.56 13.78
CA GLN A 343 33.73 1.40 14.97
C GLN A 343 32.27 1.78 15.19
N ALA A 344 31.86 1.94 16.44
CA ALA A 344 30.49 2.34 16.78
C ALA A 344 30.21 3.76 16.26
N ASN A 345 28.97 3.98 15.81
CA ASN A 345 28.49 5.29 15.41
C ASN A 345 28.50 6.24 16.61
N PRO A 346 29.25 7.36 16.57
CA PRO A 346 29.34 8.29 17.70
C PRO A 346 28.12 9.21 17.84
N GLY A 347 27.15 9.14 16.93
CA GLY A 347 25.97 10.02 16.90
C GLY A 347 24.70 9.31 16.42
N SER A 348 23.77 10.08 15.86
CA SER A 348 22.43 9.61 15.46
C SER A 348 22.21 9.48 13.95
N THR A 349 23.18 9.86 13.12
CA THR A 349 23.09 9.73 11.65
C THR A 349 23.59 8.36 11.25
N GLY A 350 22.83 7.59 10.49
CA GLY A 350 23.18 6.22 10.13
C GLY A 350 21.96 5.47 9.62
N VAL A 351 21.44 5.88 8.47
CA VAL A 351 20.24 5.26 7.86
C VAL A 351 20.28 5.44 6.34
N ILE A 352 19.74 4.47 5.60
CA ILE A 352 19.41 4.61 4.18
C ILE A 352 17.89 4.51 4.04
N ASN A 353 17.20 5.65 3.86
CA ASN A 353 15.74 5.68 3.90
C ASN A 353 15.07 6.43 2.74
N ASN A 354 13.99 5.88 2.19
CA ASN A 354 13.13 6.56 1.23
C ASN A 354 13.86 7.12 -0.03
N ASN A 355 14.87 6.41 -0.52
CA ASN A 355 15.55 6.77 -1.78
C ASN A 355 14.88 6.09 -2.97
N GLN A 356 14.85 6.78 -4.12
CA GLN A 356 14.46 6.19 -5.41
C GLN A 356 15.71 5.91 -6.23
N ILE A 357 15.95 4.66 -6.60
CA ILE A 357 17.23 4.18 -7.13
C ILE A 357 17.00 3.44 -8.44
N ASN A 358 17.26 4.09 -9.58
CA ASN A 358 17.18 3.48 -10.90
C ASN A 358 18.59 3.14 -11.38
N VAL A 359 18.88 1.84 -11.47
CA VAL A 359 20.25 1.34 -11.64
C VAL A 359 20.37 0.20 -12.63
N TRP A 360 21.51 0.12 -13.31
CA TRP A 360 21.76 -0.92 -14.32
C TRP A 360 22.73 -2.02 -13.88
N ARG A 361 23.28 -1.95 -12.65
CA ARG A 361 24.12 -3.03 -12.09
C ARG A 361 23.76 -3.41 -10.66
N LEU A 362 23.63 -2.45 -9.75
CA LEU A 362 23.42 -2.73 -8.32
C LEU A 362 22.72 -1.58 -7.60
N GLY A 363 21.64 -1.84 -6.85
CA GLY A 363 20.91 -0.80 -6.10
C GLY A 363 21.67 -0.35 -4.85
N ILE A 364 21.70 -1.20 -3.82
CA ILE A 364 22.42 -0.94 -2.57
C ILE A 364 23.45 -2.04 -2.30
N PHE A 365 24.73 -1.67 -2.15
CA PHE A 365 25.79 -2.59 -1.74
C PHE A 365 26.16 -2.31 -0.29
N HIS A 366 25.75 -3.20 0.61
CA HIS A 366 25.93 -3.04 2.04
C HIS A 366 26.90 -4.11 2.56
N ASN A 367 28.15 -3.70 2.80
CA ASN A 367 29.28 -4.64 2.87
C ASN A 367 30.23 -4.37 4.05
N LEU A 368 30.94 -5.41 4.50
CA LEU A 368 32.06 -5.34 5.45
C LEU A 368 31.70 -4.65 6.78
N TRP A 369 30.81 -5.29 7.53
CA TRP A 369 30.37 -4.83 8.84
C TRP A 369 30.97 -5.73 9.93
N TYR A 370 31.86 -5.15 10.74
CA TYR A 370 32.60 -5.82 11.79
C TYR A 370 31.92 -5.65 13.16
N SER A 371 32.24 -6.52 14.11
CA SER A 371 31.52 -6.67 15.39
C SER A 371 31.32 -5.41 16.25
N ALA A 372 32.11 -4.36 16.05
CA ALA A 372 32.00 -3.11 16.82
C ALA A 372 31.24 -1.99 16.09
N ALA A 373 30.79 -2.23 14.85
CA ALA A 373 29.97 -1.27 14.11
C ALA A 373 28.56 -1.17 14.68
N SER A 374 27.99 0.03 14.66
CA SER A 374 26.55 0.25 14.92
C SER A 374 25.72 -0.03 13.68
N ASP A 375 24.46 -0.45 13.84
CA ASP A 375 23.52 -0.65 12.73
C ASP A 375 23.35 0.62 11.87
N MET A 376 23.08 0.41 10.58
CA MET A 376 22.62 1.39 9.61
C MET A 376 21.37 0.85 8.86
N PRO A 377 20.15 1.04 9.40
CA PRO A 377 18.92 0.51 8.82
C PRO A 377 18.69 0.91 7.36
N ILE A 378 18.14 0.00 6.57
CA ILE A 378 17.78 0.23 5.16
C ILE A 378 16.27 0.13 5.01
N THR A 379 15.58 1.27 4.87
CA THR A 379 14.11 1.29 4.94
C THR A 379 13.42 2.08 3.82
N ASN A 380 12.25 1.63 3.38
CA ASN A 380 11.37 2.37 2.46
C ASN A 380 12.00 2.78 1.11
N ASN A 381 13.11 2.16 0.68
CA ASN A 381 13.75 2.50 -0.59
C ASN A 381 13.01 1.82 -1.74
N THR A 382 12.94 2.51 -2.88
CA THR A 382 12.44 1.95 -4.14
C THR A 382 13.60 1.77 -5.11
N ILE A 383 13.94 0.53 -5.45
CA ILE A 383 15.02 0.18 -6.36
C ILE A 383 14.42 -0.38 -7.65
N THR A 384 14.75 0.23 -8.79
CA THR A 384 14.25 -0.18 -10.09
C THR A 384 15.41 -0.55 -11.00
N ALA A 385 15.33 -1.71 -11.62
CA ALA A 385 16.33 -2.17 -12.57
C ALA A 385 16.21 -1.41 -13.90
N MET A 386 17.37 -1.17 -14.51
CA MET A 386 17.51 -0.66 -15.86
C MET A 386 18.32 -1.68 -16.67
N ASP A 387 17.83 -2.05 -17.84
CA ASP A 387 18.56 -2.97 -18.71
C ASP A 387 19.75 -2.24 -19.37
N SER A 388 20.92 -2.87 -19.38
CA SER A 388 22.14 -2.34 -19.99
C SER A 388 23.04 -3.44 -20.52
N THR A 389 23.57 -3.27 -21.73
CA THR A 389 24.59 -4.16 -22.32
C THR A 389 25.94 -4.07 -21.59
N GLY A 390 26.13 -3.06 -20.74
CA GLY A 390 27.32 -2.85 -19.93
C GLY A 390 27.41 -3.70 -18.66
N SER A 391 26.37 -4.47 -18.34
CA SER A 391 26.33 -5.35 -17.16
C SER A 391 25.87 -6.75 -17.53
N THR A 392 26.47 -7.76 -16.88
CA THR A 392 26.09 -9.18 -17.06
C THR A 392 25.23 -9.72 -15.91
N LYS A 393 25.18 -9.01 -14.77
CA LYS A 393 24.47 -9.41 -13.55
C LYS A 393 23.76 -8.21 -12.94
N TRP A 394 22.70 -8.45 -12.17
CA TRP A 394 21.98 -7.36 -11.50
C TRP A 394 21.59 -7.75 -10.08
N ASN A 395 21.74 -6.83 -9.12
CA ASN A 395 21.25 -7.03 -7.75
C ASN A 395 20.47 -5.79 -7.31
N GLY A 396 19.31 -5.97 -6.68
CA GLY A 396 18.62 -4.88 -6.01
C GLY A 396 19.43 -4.45 -4.80
N MET A 397 19.65 -5.38 -3.87
CA MET A 397 20.57 -5.21 -2.75
C MET A 397 21.54 -6.36 -2.66
N LEU A 398 22.81 -6.06 -2.40
CA LEU A 398 23.81 -7.04 -2.01
C LEU A 398 24.19 -6.76 -0.56
N ILE A 399 23.86 -7.70 0.32
CA ILE A 399 24.18 -7.64 1.75
C ILE A 399 25.27 -8.67 2.01
N SER A 400 26.44 -8.21 2.44
CA SER A 400 27.58 -9.11 2.55
C SER A 400 28.61 -8.81 3.62
N SER A 401 29.34 -9.85 4.02
CA SER A 401 30.48 -9.77 4.93
C SER A 401 30.13 -9.14 6.28
N PHE A 402 29.09 -9.68 6.92
CA PHE A 402 28.64 -9.29 8.27
C PHE A 402 29.21 -10.24 9.33
N GLN A 403 29.86 -9.66 10.34
CA GLN A 403 30.45 -10.37 11.46
C GLN A 403 29.49 -10.45 12.66
N THR A 404 29.86 -11.29 13.63
CA THR A 404 29.13 -11.54 14.88
C THR A 404 28.84 -10.24 15.63
N ALA A 405 27.56 -10.00 15.97
CA ALA A 405 27.01 -8.86 16.73
C ALA A 405 26.51 -7.62 15.96
N VAL A 406 26.52 -7.60 14.62
CA VAL A 406 25.87 -6.52 13.84
C VAL A 406 24.46 -6.95 13.42
N ASP A 407 23.45 -6.16 13.77
CA ASP A 407 22.02 -6.41 13.54
C ASP A 407 21.40 -5.39 12.58
N THR A 408 21.64 -5.55 11.27
CA THR A 408 21.01 -4.66 10.29
C THR A 408 19.59 -5.04 9.94
N THR A 409 18.70 -4.05 10.09
CA THR A 409 17.29 -4.14 9.71
C THR A 409 17.08 -3.63 8.29
N ILE A 410 16.40 -4.46 7.49
CA ILE A 410 16.05 -4.15 6.10
C ILE A 410 14.53 -4.20 6.00
N THR A 411 13.86 -3.06 5.92
CA THR A 411 12.40 -3.01 6.10
C THR A 411 11.66 -2.22 5.01
N ASN A 412 10.56 -2.77 4.50
CA ASN A 412 9.63 -2.08 3.60
C ASN A 412 10.27 -1.52 2.31
N ASN A 413 11.30 -2.19 1.80
CA ASN A 413 11.89 -1.79 0.52
C ASN A 413 11.13 -2.43 -0.65
N THR A 414 10.99 -1.68 -1.74
CA THR A 414 10.37 -2.13 -2.99
C THR A 414 11.44 -2.30 -4.06
N ILE A 415 11.55 -3.49 -4.64
CA ILE A 415 12.51 -3.81 -5.70
C ILE A 415 11.76 -4.25 -6.96
N ASN A 416 11.88 -3.46 -8.02
CA ASN A 416 11.25 -3.68 -9.32
C ASN A 416 12.31 -4.04 -10.36
N ILE A 417 12.42 -5.33 -10.67
CA ILE A 417 13.43 -5.83 -11.63
C ILE A 417 12.87 -5.80 -13.05
N GLY A 418 11.57 -6.07 -13.22
CA GLY A 418 10.95 -6.11 -14.55
C GLY A 418 11.59 -7.17 -15.45
N SER A 419 11.66 -6.88 -16.75
CA SER A 419 12.30 -7.75 -17.75
C SER A 419 13.61 -7.13 -18.22
N ILE A 420 14.73 -7.69 -17.75
CA ILE A 420 16.09 -7.25 -18.08
C ILE A 420 16.93 -8.43 -18.59
N THR A 421 18.05 -8.16 -19.26
CA THR A 421 18.89 -9.21 -19.88
C THR A 421 19.94 -9.82 -18.95
N GLN A 422 20.24 -9.17 -17.82
CA GLN A 422 21.28 -9.61 -16.88
C GLN A 422 20.89 -10.91 -16.18
N ASN A 423 21.87 -11.82 -16.01
CA ASN A 423 21.65 -13.11 -15.37
C ASN A 423 22.89 -13.56 -14.56
N PRO A 424 22.78 -13.79 -13.24
CA PRO A 424 21.55 -13.66 -12.46
C PRO A 424 21.16 -12.20 -12.19
N ALA A 425 19.85 -11.95 -12.17
CA ALA A 425 19.21 -10.77 -11.63
C ALA A 425 18.48 -11.16 -10.33
N SER A 426 18.85 -10.56 -9.20
CA SER A 426 18.25 -10.87 -7.90
C SER A 426 17.75 -9.64 -7.16
N GLY A 427 16.67 -9.77 -6.40
CA GLY A 427 16.17 -8.70 -5.54
C GLY A 427 17.12 -8.46 -4.37
N TYR A 428 17.22 -9.45 -3.48
CA TYR A 428 18.19 -9.48 -2.40
C TYR A 428 19.23 -10.57 -2.66
N ASN A 429 20.51 -10.24 -2.54
CA ASN A 429 21.63 -11.17 -2.61
C ASN A 429 22.35 -11.18 -1.26
N MET A 430 22.32 -12.31 -0.58
CA MET A 430 22.82 -12.51 0.78
C MET A 430 24.05 -13.42 0.72
N TRP A 431 25.20 -12.93 1.18
CA TRP A 431 26.46 -13.68 1.12
C TRP A 431 27.42 -13.37 2.27
N ASN A 432 27.98 -14.39 2.92
CA ASN A 432 28.97 -14.27 4.00
C ASN A 432 28.45 -13.46 5.19
N ILE A 433 27.34 -13.94 5.76
CA ILE A 433 26.63 -13.32 6.88
C ILE A 433 26.73 -14.28 8.06
N THR A 434 27.64 -13.98 8.97
CA THR A 434 28.01 -14.81 10.14
C THR A 434 27.58 -14.20 11.46
N THR A 435 26.68 -13.23 11.41
CA THR A 435 26.22 -12.52 12.60
C THR A 435 25.40 -13.42 13.52
N SER A 436 25.56 -13.24 14.85
CA SER A 436 24.74 -13.90 15.86
C SER A 436 23.36 -13.28 16.01
N ALA A 437 23.17 -12.07 15.48
CA ALA A 437 21.88 -11.41 15.38
C ALA A 437 21.38 -11.55 13.94
N PRO A 438 20.16 -12.02 13.71
CA PRO A 438 19.66 -12.29 12.36
C PRO A 438 19.56 -11.01 11.52
N ILE A 439 20.08 -11.01 10.28
CA ILE A 439 19.72 -9.99 9.30
C ILE A 439 18.32 -10.31 8.78
N THR A 440 17.36 -9.46 9.11
CA THR A 440 15.95 -9.63 8.75
C THR A 440 15.56 -8.67 7.63
N ILE A 441 15.16 -9.25 6.50
CA ILE A 441 14.41 -8.59 5.44
C ILE A 441 12.95 -8.67 5.83
N SER A 442 12.32 -7.53 6.11
CA SER A 442 10.96 -7.45 6.61
C SER A 442 10.06 -6.56 5.76
N GLY A 443 8.84 -6.99 5.47
CA GLY A 443 7.91 -6.21 4.67
C GLY A 443 8.38 -5.95 3.22
N GLY A 444 7.71 -5.03 2.54
CA GLY A 444 8.09 -4.60 1.20
C GLY A 444 7.81 -5.63 0.09
N THR A 445 8.32 -5.34 -1.10
CA THR A 445 7.98 -6.06 -2.33
C THR A 445 9.20 -6.34 -3.19
N VAL A 446 9.22 -7.50 -3.87
CA VAL A 446 10.17 -7.81 -4.95
C VAL A 446 9.40 -8.32 -6.15
N THR A 447 9.61 -7.73 -7.33
CA THR A 447 8.91 -8.13 -8.55
C THR A 447 9.88 -8.35 -9.71
N GLY A 448 9.83 -9.54 -10.32
CA GLY A 448 10.66 -9.90 -11.48
C GLY A 448 12.02 -10.51 -11.10
N GLY A 449 12.93 -10.56 -12.09
CA GLY A 449 14.29 -11.10 -11.94
C GLY A 449 14.36 -12.63 -11.91
N ASN A 450 15.55 -13.20 -11.77
CA ASN A 450 15.73 -14.65 -11.59
C ASN A 450 15.30 -15.07 -10.18
N TYR A 451 15.73 -14.29 -9.17
CA TYR A 451 15.52 -14.60 -7.76
C TYR A 451 14.94 -13.41 -7.01
N GLY A 452 13.90 -13.63 -6.20
CA GLY A 452 13.44 -12.60 -5.27
C GLY A 452 14.45 -12.36 -4.15
N VAL A 453 14.77 -13.44 -3.41
CA VAL A 453 15.86 -13.49 -2.42
C VAL A 453 16.80 -14.63 -2.80
N TRP A 454 18.10 -14.34 -2.91
CA TRP A 454 19.14 -15.32 -3.17
C TRP A 454 20.08 -15.39 -1.97
N VAL A 455 20.06 -16.52 -1.27
CA VAL A 455 20.91 -16.80 -0.11
C VAL A 455 21.95 -17.84 -0.53
N ASN A 456 23.22 -17.48 -0.44
CA ASN A 456 24.28 -18.31 -1.02
C ASN A 456 25.61 -18.20 -0.24
N ASN A 457 26.47 -19.20 -0.40
CA ASN A 457 27.77 -19.32 0.26
C ASN A 457 28.98 -19.10 -0.69
N PHE A 458 28.77 -18.71 -1.94
CA PHE A 458 29.83 -18.40 -2.91
C PHE A 458 29.50 -17.18 -3.75
N GLU A 459 30.29 -16.10 -3.63
CA GLU A 459 29.97 -14.78 -4.21
C GLU A 459 29.79 -14.79 -5.74
N GLY A 460 30.29 -15.84 -6.40
CA GLY A 460 30.27 -15.98 -7.85
C GLY A 460 31.46 -15.31 -8.54
N TYR A 461 32.47 -14.89 -7.79
CA TYR A 461 33.76 -14.37 -8.27
C TYR A 461 34.88 -15.38 -8.04
N ASN A 462 35.34 -15.61 -6.80
CA ASN A 462 36.36 -16.61 -6.44
C ASN A 462 36.45 -16.89 -4.91
N SER A 463 35.42 -16.56 -4.13
CA SER A 463 35.48 -16.50 -2.66
C SER A 463 34.40 -17.37 -2.01
N ASN A 464 34.81 -18.19 -1.05
CA ASN A 464 33.88 -18.91 -0.17
C ASN A 464 33.39 -17.97 0.94
N ALA A 465 32.13 -18.08 1.32
CA ALA A 465 31.62 -17.55 2.58
C ALA A 465 32.15 -18.38 3.77
N THR A 466 32.07 -17.84 4.98
CA THR A 466 32.22 -18.65 6.20
C THR A 466 30.91 -19.35 6.56
N ALA A 467 29.80 -18.59 6.53
CA ALA A 467 28.42 -19.06 6.55
C ALA A 467 27.51 -17.92 6.06
N THR A 468 26.28 -18.23 5.68
CA THR A 468 25.27 -17.22 5.34
C THR A 468 23.93 -17.60 5.96
N THR A 469 23.38 -16.72 6.80
CA THR A 469 22.00 -16.86 7.29
C THR A 469 21.18 -15.60 6.96
N ALA A 470 19.96 -15.79 6.46
CA ALA A 470 19.02 -14.70 6.17
C ALA A 470 17.62 -14.99 6.72
N TYR A 471 16.95 -13.96 7.23
CA TYR A 471 15.56 -14.03 7.67
C TYR A 471 14.69 -13.19 6.74
N VAL A 472 13.59 -13.75 6.28
CA VAL A 472 12.64 -13.12 5.35
C VAL A 472 11.27 -13.15 6.00
N ASP A 473 10.76 -11.99 6.42
CA ASP A 473 9.53 -11.87 7.18
C ASP A 473 8.53 -10.91 6.52
N GLY A 474 7.33 -11.36 6.19
CA GLY A 474 6.31 -10.43 5.69
C GLY A 474 6.62 -9.82 4.31
N VAL A 475 7.49 -10.44 3.51
CA VAL A 475 7.86 -9.92 2.17
C VAL A 475 6.87 -10.43 1.12
N THR A 476 6.51 -9.59 0.14
CA THR A 476 5.75 -10.04 -1.04
C THR A 476 6.66 -10.17 -2.25
N ILE A 477 6.84 -11.39 -2.76
CA ILE A 477 7.68 -11.71 -3.92
C ILE A 477 6.81 -12.18 -5.07
N THR A 478 6.93 -11.56 -6.24
CA THR A 478 6.11 -11.88 -7.41
C THR A 478 6.91 -11.98 -8.69
N ASN A 479 6.49 -12.84 -9.61
CA ASN A 479 7.03 -12.92 -10.97
C ASN A 479 8.55 -13.20 -11.07
N ALA A 480 9.15 -13.87 -10.08
CA ALA A 480 10.54 -14.31 -10.19
C ALA A 480 10.63 -15.43 -11.23
N ILE A 481 11.57 -15.35 -12.17
CA ILE A 481 11.67 -16.25 -13.33
C ILE A 481 12.06 -17.67 -12.89
N ASP A 482 13.00 -17.81 -11.96
CA ASP A 482 13.48 -19.13 -11.51
C ASP A 482 12.95 -19.48 -10.11
N ALA A 483 13.18 -18.64 -9.10
CA ALA A 483 12.68 -18.90 -7.75
C ALA A 483 12.34 -17.61 -7.00
N GLY A 484 11.24 -17.59 -6.25
CA GLY A 484 10.96 -16.49 -5.34
C GLY A 484 12.05 -16.37 -4.27
N ILE A 485 12.41 -17.48 -3.63
CA ILE A 485 13.56 -17.57 -2.72
C ILE A 485 14.43 -18.74 -3.12
N TYR A 486 15.73 -18.49 -3.32
CA TYR A 486 16.72 -19.51 -3.63
C TYR A 486 17.79 -19.59 -2.56
N VAL A 487 17.88 -20.75 -1.91
CA VAL A 487 18.92 -21.08 -0.92
C VAL A 487 19.87 -22.07 -1.56
N LEU A 488 21.08 -21.63 -1.87
CA LEU A 488 22.04 -22.38 -2.65
C LEU A 488 23.33 -22.59 -1.89
N ASP A 489 23.63 -23.85 -1.56
CA ASP A 489 24.99 -24.29 -1.29
C ASP A 489 25.69 -24.48 -2.64
N SER A 490 26.52 -23.51 -3.02
CA SER A 490 27.11 -23.46 -4.34
C SER A 490 28.08 -24.62 -4.56
N PRO A 491 28.02 -25.33 -5.70
CA PRO A 491 29.01 -26.36 -6.03
C PRO A 491 30.46 -25.84 -6.12
N SER A 492 30.65 -24.52 -6.26
CA SER A 492 31.96 -23.87 -6.24
C SER A 492 32.48 -23.58 -4.84
N ASN A 493 31.63 -23.72 -3.82
CA ASN A 493 32.04 -23.61 -2.44
C ASN A 493 32.90 -24.81 -2.05
N THR A 494 34.06 -24.57 -1.45
CA THR A 494 35.06 -25.62 -1.16
C THR A 494 35.36 -25.80 0.33
N ASN A 495 34.64 -25.11 1.21
CA ASN A 495 34.88 -25.12 2.66
C ASN A 495 33.69 -25.61 3.50
N ASN A 496 32.64 -26.15 2.88
CA ASN A 496 31.42 -26.65 3.53
C ASN A 496 30.71 -25.59 4.40
N ALA A 497 30.84 -24.31 4.04
CA ALA A 497 30.10 -23.23 4.68
C ALA A 497 28.58 -23.44 4.54
N THR A 498 27.87 -23.38 5.67
CA THR A 498 26.42 -23.54 5.70
C THR A 498 25.70 -22.32 5.14
N VAL A 499 24.56 -22.56 4.49
CA VAL A 499 23.66 -21.51 4.00
C VAL A 499 22.24 -21.77 4.49
N GLN A 500 21.62 -20.77 5.11
CA GLN A 500 20.33 -20.90 5.76
C GLN A 500 19.37 -19.75 5.45
N ALA A 501 18.10 -20.07 5.19
CA ALA A 501 17.02 -19.10 5.18
C ALA A 501 15.89 -19.47 6.14
N VAL A 502 15.39 -18.50 6.90
CA VAL A 502 14.16 -18.61 7.68
C VAL A 502 13.12 -17.68 7.05
N ILE A 503 12.00 -18.24 6.61
CA ILE A 503 10.98 -17.56 5.81
C ILE A 503 9.68 -17.58 6.60
N THR A 504 9.21 -16.41 7.01
CA THR A 504 8.00 -16.23 7.83
C THR A 504 7.06 -15.23 7.20
N ASN A 505 5.75 -15.42 7.39
CA ASN A 505 4.72 -14.44 7.00
C ASN A 505 4.81 -13.96 5.54
N THR A 506 5.48 -14.72 4.66
CA THR A 506 5.91 -14.25 3.34
C THR A 506 4.95 -14.76 2.28
N THR A 507 4.70 -13.93 1.25
CA THR A 507 3.89 -14.34 0.11
C THR A 507 4.77 -14.42 -1.12
N ILE A 508 4.80 -15.60 -1.75
CA ILE A 508 5.51 -15.81 -3.02
C ILE A 508 4.49 -16.21 -4.06
N SER A 509 4.44 -15.49 -5.18
CA SER A 509 3.48 -15.84 -6.23
C SER A 509 3.97 -15.63 -7.66
N ASN A 510 3.31 -16.32 -8.59
CA ASN A 510 3.57 -16.21 -10.03
C ASN A 510 5.05 -16.42 -10.42
N SER A 511 5.79 -17.17 -9.61
CA SER A 511 7.24 -17.35 -9.76
C SER A 511 7.56 -18.70 -10.41
N GLY A 512 8.74 -18.87 -10.98
CA GLY A 512 9.22 -20.15 -11.52
C GLY A 512 9.00 -21.28 -10.52
N LYS A 513 9.68 -21.14 -9.39
CA LYS A 513 9.48 -21.86 -8.14
C LYS A 513 9.12 -20.88 -7.05
N GLY A 514 8.41 -21.33 -6.02
CA GLY A 514 8.21 -20.52 -4.82
C GLY A 514 9.50 -20.45 -4.00
N VAL A 515 9.88 -21.58 -3.42
CA VAL A 515 11.14 -21.75 -2.67
C VAL A 515 11.98 -22.87 -3.30
N HIS A 516 13.25 -22.61 -3.54
CA HIS A 516 14.22 -23.59 -4.03
C HIS A 516 15.36 -23.72 -3.02
N VAL A 517 15.65 -24.93 -2.57
CA VAL A 517 16.77 -25.25 -1.67
C VAL A 517 17.64 -26.30 -2.34
N ALA A 518 18.94 -26.02 -2.51
CA ALA A 518 19.83 -26.89 -3.28
C ALA A 518 21.18 -27.16 -2.59
N ASN A 519 21.57 -28.43 -2.64
CA ASN A 519 22.82 -29.04 -2.16
C ASN A 519 22.96 -29.17 -0.63
N ALA A 520 23.99 -29.91 -0.20
CA ALA A 520 24.05 -30.59 1.10
C ALA A 520 24.10 -29.64 2.30
N ASP A 521 24.79 -28.51 2.18
CA ASP A 521 24.98 -27.55 3.28
C ASP A 521 23.91 -26.43 3.28
N ALA A 522 22.88 -26.56 2.45
CA ALA A 522 21.73 -25.66 2.41
C ALA A 522 20.59 -26.12 3.32
N THR A 523 20.03 -25.17 4.07
CA THR A 523 18.86 -25.39 4.93
C THR A 523 17.83 -24.28 4.74
N ALA A 524 16.55 -24.62 4.71
CA ALA A 524 15.48 -23.62 4.81
C ALA A 524 14.37 -24.02 5.77
N GLU A 525 13.75 -23.00 6.37
CA GLU A 525 12.57 -23.14 7.22
C GLU A 525 11.49 -22.20 6.68
N VAL A 526 10.32 -22.74 6.33
CA VAL A 526 9.18 -21.97 5.81
C VAL A 526 8.03 -22.07 6.80
N ARG A 527 7.60 -20.93 7.34
CA ARG A 527 6.53 -20.83 8.34
C ARG A 527 5.51 -19.77 7.99
N ASN A 528 4.24 -19.97 8.34
CA ASN A 528 3.19 -18.95 8.20
C ASN A 528 3.18 -18.25 6.84
N SER A 529 3.49 -18.97 5.76
CA SER A 529 3.72 -18.36 4.46
C SER A 529 2.73 -18.87 3.43
N THR A 530 2.41 -18.03 2.45
CA THR A 530 1.55 -18.40 1.32
C THR A 530 2.38 -18.44 0.04
N ILE A 531 2.49 -19.60 -0.58
CA ILE A 531 3.15 -19.80 -1.86
C ILE A 531 2.07 -20.19 -2.88
N ALA A 532 1.86 -19.37 -3.91
CA ALA A 532 0.74 -19.55 -4.82
C ALA A 532 1.10 -19.34 -6.29
N ASN A 533 0.48 -20.09 -7.20
CA ASN A 533 0.60 -19.88 -8.64
C ASN A 533 2.04 -19.99 -9.18
N SER A 534 2.87 -20.87 -8.62
CA SER A 534 4.20 -21.13 -9.20
C SER A 534 4.07 -21.75 -10.58
N THR A 535 4.93 -21.40 -11.55
CA THR A 535 4.84 -21.94 -12.92
C THR A 535 5.30 -23.40 -12.99
N THR A 536 6.23 -23.79 -12.11
CA THR A 536 6.67 -25.18 -11.91
C THR A 536 6.34 -25.61 -10.48
N GLU A 537 7.34 -25.77 -9.61
CA GLU A 537 7.13 -26.24 -8.24
C GLU A 537 6.80 -25.11 -7.25
N GLY A 538 5.88 -25.34 -6.32
CA GLY A 538 5.69 -24.47 -5.17
C GLY A 538 6.96 -24.42 -4.31
N ILE A 539 7.44 -25.59 -3.89
CA ILE A 539 8.70 -25.77 -3.18
C ILE A 539 9.51 -26.89 -3.84
N TYR A 540 10.78 -26.65 -4.11
CA TYR A 540 11.71 -27.61 -4.66
C TYR A 540 12.94 -27.79 -3.74
N ASN A 541 13.14 -29.01 -3.24
CA ASN A 541 14.29 -29.39 -2.41
C ASN A 541 15.17 -30.38 -3.17
N ASN A 542 16.45 -30.05 -3.32
CA ASN A 542 17.40 -30.87 -4.07
C ASN A 542 18.69 -31.13 -3.27
N SER A 543 18.70 -32.23 -2.53
CA SER A 543 19.82 -32.67 -1.67
C SER A 543 20.07 -31.80 -0.45
N SER A 544 19.03 -31.11 0.06
CA SER A 544 19.12 -30.15 1.17
C SER A 544 18.21 -30.53 2.35
N THR A 545 18.25 -29.73 3.42
CA THR A 545 17.35 -29.87 4.58
C THR A 545 16.26 -28.79 4.54
N LEU A 546 14.99 -29.18 4.64
CA LEU A 546 13.85 -28.26 4.61
C LEU A 546 12.83 -28.61 5.70
N THR A 547 12.35 -27.58 6.41
CA THR A 547 11.19 -27.69 7.30
C THR A 547 10.10 -26.74 6.83
N VAL A 548 8.85 -27.22 6.79
CA VAL A 548 7.67 -26.40 6.43
C VAL A 548 6.62 -26.54 7.52
N ASN A 549 6.17 -25.43 8.10
CA ASN A 549 5.16 -25.41 9.16
C ASN A 549 4.08 -24.36 8.88
N SER A 550 2.82 -24.63 9.21
CA SER A 550 1.74 -23.62 9.15
C SER A 550 1.71 -22.84 7.82
N THR A 551 1.95 -23.51 6.69
CA THR A 551 2.19 -22.88 5.39
C THR A 551 1.16 -23.37 4.38
N THR A 552 0.74 -22.50 3.46
CA THR A 552 -0.16 -22.85 2.36
C THR A 552 0.61 -22.80 1.04
N VAL A 553 0.71 -23.92 0.35
CA VAL A 553 1.28 -24.01 -1.00
C VAL A 553 0.21 -24.46 -1.97
N SER A 554 -0.13 -23.61 -2.96
CA SER A 554 -1.23 -23.93 -3.86
C SER A 554 -1.06 -23.47 -5.31
N ALA A 555 -1.80 -24.11 -6.22
CA ALA A 555 -1.89 -23.73 -7.64
C ALA A 555 -0.55 -23.80 -8.39
N SER A 556 0.33 -24.74 -8.02
CA SER A 556 1.61 -24.93 -8.71
C SER A 556 1.44 -25.63 -10.05
N GLY A 557 2.15 -25.16 -11.08
CA GLY A 557 2.09 -25.65 -12.45
C GLY A 557 2.69 -27.05 -12.66
N THR A 558 3.43 -27.59 -11.68
CA THR A 558 3.77 -29.01 -11.57
C THR A 558 3.40 -29.56 -10.18
N ASN A 559 4.29 -29.42 -9.19
CA ASN A 559 4.14 -29.97 -7.84
C ASN A 559 4.08 -28.87 -6.79
N ASN A 560 3.23 -28.98 -5.77
CA ASN A 560 3.32 -28.04 -4.64
C ASN A 560 4.60 -28.27 -3.83
N LEU A 561 4.98 -29.53 -3.61
CA LEU A 561 6.27 -29.88 -3.00
C LEU A 561 6.97 -30.99 -3.81
N ASN A 562 8.19 -30.73 -4.25
CA ASN A 562 9.06 -31.73 -4.88
C ASN A 562 10.37 -31.85 -4.09
N ASN A 563 10.60 -33.02 -3.50
CA ASN A 563 11.84 -33.36 -2.84
C ASN A 563 12.63 -34.38 -3.68
N SER A 564 13.53 -33.90 -4.54
CA SER A 564 14.32 -34.79 -5.40
C SER A 564 15.38 -35.58 -4.64
N ALA A 565 15.89 -35.03 -3.54
CA ALA A 565 16.85 -35.66 -2.62
C ALA A 565 16.96 -34.83 -1.34
N GLY A 566 17.55 -35.38 -0.28
CA GLY A 566 17.72 -34.69 1.01
C GLY A 566 16.59 -35.01 2.00
N SER A 567 16.42 -34.16 3.00
CA SER A 567 15.46 -34.35 4.10
C SER A 567 14.45 -33.21 4.12
N VAL A 568 13.16 -33.57 4.18
CA VAL A 568 12.08 -32.59 4.25
C VAL A 568 11.08 -33.03 5.32
N SER A 569 10.73 -32.11 6.21
CA SER A 569 9.71 -32.30 7.24
C SER A 569 8.60 -31.27 7.10
N ILE A 570 7.35 -31.73 7.20
CA ILE A 570 6.18 -30.85 7.12
C ILE A 570 5.18 -31.08 8.27
N SER A 571 4.62 -30.00 8.80
CA SER A 571 3.57 -29.96 9.83
C SER A 571 2.58 -28.83 9.56
N ASN A 572 1.31 -28.99 9.96
CA ASN A 572 0.27 -27.95 9.83
C ASN A 572 0.23 -27.30 8.44
N THR A 573 0.56 -28.03 7.37
CA THR A 573 0.77 -27.47 6.04
C THR A 573 -0.32 -27.92 5.06
N ILE A 574 -0.77 -27.00 4.21
CA ILE A 574 -1.67 -27.27 3.09
C ILE A 574 -0.85 -27.38 1.80
N LEU A 575 -1.01 -28.49 1.07
CA LEU A 575 -0.55 -28.65 -0.30
C LEU A 575 -1.78 -28.97 -1.18
N ALA A 576 -2.18 -28.07 -2.07
CA ALA A 576 -3.42 -28.23 -2.85
C ALA A 576 -3.40 -27.55 -4.23
N ASN A 577 -4.28 -27.97 -5.13
CA ASN A 577 -4.49 -27.42 -6.46
C ASN A 577 -3.26 -27.47 -7.38
N ALA A 578 -2.29 -28.37 -7.14
CA ALA A 578 -1.23 -28.60 -8.12
C ALA A 578 -1.80 -29.21 -9.40
N THR A 579 -1.26 -28.84 -10.57
CA THR A 579 -1.71 -29.41 -11.85
C THR A 579 -1.33 -30.90 -12.01
N SER A 580 -0.23 -31.33 -11.38
CA SER A 580 0.28 -32.71 -11.48
C SER A 580 0.10 -33.50 -10.18
N MET A 581 0.91 -33.22 -9.15
CA MET A 581 0.80 -33.87 -7.83
C MET A 581 1.10 -32.85 -6.75
N ASP A 582 0.32 -32.82 -5.68
CA ASP A 582 0.58 -31.92 -4.56
C ASP A 582 1.93 -32.20 -3.92
N CYS A 583 2.38 -33.44 -3.98
CA CYS A 583 3.69 -33.79 -3.48
C CYS A 583 4.35 -34.92 -4.26
N THR A 584 5.67 -34.82 -4.47
CA THR A 584 6.54 -35.92 -4.92
C THR A 584 7.84 -35.92 -4.13
N SER A 585 8.38 -37.12 -3.84
CA SER A 585 9.60 -37.24 -3.05
C SER A 585 10.39 -38.51 -3.36
N SER A 586 11.69 -38.37 -3.64
CA SER A 586 12.60 -39.52 -3.84
C SER A 586 13.02 -40.16 -2.51
N ASN A 587 13.05 -39.38 -1.43
CA ASN A 587 13.26 -39.86 -0.05
C ASN A 587 11.95 -39.73 0.74
N PRO A 588 11.60 -40.64 1.66
CA PRO A 588 10.37 -40.47 2.44
C PRO A 588 10.34 -39.11 3.17
N LEU A 589 9.23 -38.38 3.02
CA LEU A 589 9.01 -37.16 3.80
C LEU A 589 8.77 -37.50 5.26
N VAL A 590 9.23 -36.64 6.17
CA VAL A 590 8.86 -36.69 7.58
C VAL A 590 7.56 -35.92 7.76
N LEU A 591 6.43 -36.64 7.63
CA LEU A 591 5.09 -36.10 7.84
C LEU A 591 4.76 -36.06 9.34
N ASN A 592 4.97 -34.91 10.00
CA ASN A 592 4.76 -34.75 11.45
C ASN A 592 3.28 -34.66 11.87
N SER A 593 2.38 -35.40 11.21
CA SER A 593 0.90 -35.37 11.37
C SER A 593 0.28 -33.98 11.13
N PHE A 594 -1.06 -33.91 11.01
CA PHE A 594 -1.85 -32.67 10.85
C PHE A 594 -1.53 -31.83 9.61
N ASN A 595 -1.18 -32.50 8.51
CA ASN A 595 -1.09 -31.89 7.18
C ASN A 595 -2.33 -32.22 6.35
N LEU A 596 -2.70 -31.29 5.47
CA LEU A 596 -3.74 -31.49 4.45
C LEU A 596 -3.07 -31.48 3.09
N ILE A 597 -3.08 -32.65 2.43
CA ILE A 597 -2.54 -32.79 1.07
C ILE A 597 -3.71 -33.22 0.20
N GLU A 598 -4.01 -32.43 -0.83
CA GLU A 598 -5.10 -32.74 -1.76
C GLU A 598 -4.80 -34.02 -2.57
N THR A 599 -5.84 -34.53 -3.21
CA THR A 599 -6.06 -35.90 -3.73
C THR A 599 -4.99 -36.57 -4.61
N ASN A 600 -3.86 -35.92 -4.93
CA ASN A 600 -2.77 -36.50 -5.73
C ASN A 600 -1.40 -36.37 -5.02
N SER A 601 -1.12 -37.23 -4.03
CA SER A 601 0.17 -37.24 -3.29
C SER A 601 1.03 -38.47 -3.60
N GLY A 602 2.29 -38.24 -3.97
CA GLY A 602 3.35 -39.24 -4.06
C GLY A 602 4.22 -39.35 -2.79
N CYS A 603 3.85 -38.67 -1.69
CA CYS A 603 4.71 -38.49 -0.52
C CYS A 603 4.29 -39.24 0.76
N GLY A 604 3.38 -40.21 0.65
CA GLY A 604 2.84 -40.97 1.78
C GLY A 604 1.42 -40.53 2.17
N THR A 605 0.89 -41.08 3.26
CA THR A 605 -0.48 -40.81 3.76
C THR A 605 -0.49 -39.61 4.72
N PRO A 606 -1.02 -38.44 4.32
CA PRO A 606 -1.19 -37.30 5.22
C PRO A 606 -2.30 -37.56 6.26
N ALA A 607 -2.47 -36.63 7.21
CA ALA A 607 -3.56 -36.69 8.18
C ALA A 607 -4.93 -36.46 7.53
N LEU A 608 -5.00 -35.56 6.52
CA LEU A 608 -6.21 -35.29 5.74
C LEU A 608 -5.91 -35.32 4.24
N THR A 609 -6.83 -35.94 3.48
CA THR A 609 -6.81 -35.96 2.01
C THR A 609 -8.17 -35.50 1.48
N SER A 610 -8.29 -34.19 1.26
CA SER A 610 -9.51 -33.52 0.80
C SER A 610 -9.15 -32.17 0.18
N ASP A 611 -10.06 -31.57 -0.60
CA ASP A 611 -9.95 -30.18 -1.04
C ASP A 611 -9.99 -29.23 0.18
N PRO A 612 -9.00 -28.35 0.39
CA PRO A 612 -9.00 -27.39 1.50
C PRO A 612 -10.00 -26.24 1.33
N LEU A 613 -10.70 -26.10 0.20
CA LEU A 613 -11.65 -25.03 -0.08
C LEU A 613 -11.05 -23.63 0.10
N LEU A 614 -9.87 -23.43 -0.50
CA LEU A 614 -9.15 -22.16 -0.48
C LEU A 614 -9.82 -21.11 -1.37
N GLY A 615 -9.93 -19.88 -0.87
CA GLY A 615 -10.21 -18.71 -1.69
C GLY A 615 -9.02 -18.32 -2.58
N SER A 616 -9.24 -17.41 -3.53
CA SER A 616 -8.14 -16.85 -4.35
C SER A 616 -7.12 -16.12 -3.49
N LEU A 617 -5.86 -16.07 -3.95
CA LEU A 617 -4.83 -15.22 -3.34
C LEU A 617 -5.31 -13.75 -3.32
N ALA A 618 -5.49 -13.20 -2.14
CA ALA A 618 -6.07 -11.87 -1.95
C ALA A 618 -5.50 -11.20 -0.70
N ASN A 619 -5.74 -9.89 -0.58
CA ASN A 619 -5.49 -9.19 0.67
C ASN A 619 -6.64 -9.50 1.64
N ASN A 620 -6.41 -10.44 2.57
CA ASN A 620 -7.39 -10.83 3.60
C ASN A 620 -7.07 -10.20 4.97
N GLY A 621 -6.41 -9.04 4.97
CA GLY A 621 -5.76 -8.45 6.15
C GLY A 621 -4.32 -8.95 6.33
N GLY A 622 -3.54 -8.28 7.18
CA GLY A 622 -2.12 -8.58 7.42
C GLY A 622 -1.14 -7.80 6.54
N SER A 623 0.16 -8.13 6.65
CA SER A 623 1.25 -7.48 5.92
C SER A 623 1.45 -8.00 4.49
N THR A 624 0.97 -9.21 4.18
CA THR A 624 1.04 -9.83 2.85
C THR A 624 -0.26 -10.53 2.48
N GLN A 625 -0.42 -10.92 1.20
CA GLN A 625 -1.62 -11.61 0.72
C GLN A 625 -1.66 -13.07 1.17
N THR A 626 -2.86 -13.58 1.44
CA THR A 626 -3.08 -14.97 1.86
C THR A 626 -4.18 -15.63 1.02
N MET A 627 -4.37 -16.94 1.18
CA MET A 627 -5.54 -17.65 0.67
C MET A 627 -6.45 -18.01 1.85
N ALA A 628 -7.63 -17.39 1.93
CA ALA A 628 -8.55 -17.61 3.03
C ALA A 628 -9.22 -18.99 2.96
N LEU A 629 -9.54 -19.57 4.12
CA LEU A 629 -10.33 -20.79 4.22
C LEU A 629 -11.82 -20.47 4.09
N SER A 630 -12.56 -21.26 3.32
CA SER A 630 -14.02 -21.26 3.35
C SER A 630 -14.54 -21.78 4.70
N ALA A 631 -15.73 -21.34 5.13
CA ALA A 631 -16.35 -21.72 6.41
C ALA A 631 -16.54 -23.24 6.61
N THR A 632 -16.58 -24.02 5.52
CA THR A 632 -16.70 -25.48 5.56
C THR A 632 -15.38 -26.19 5.27
N SER A 633 -14.25 -25.49 5.33
CA SER A 633 -12.95 -26.06 5.02
C SER A 633 -12.58 -27.18 6.00
N PRO A 634 -12.10 -28.33 5.51
CA PRO A 634 -11.58 -29.40 6.36
C PRO A 634 -10.26 -29.04 7.06
N ALA A 635 -9.63 -27.92 6.72
CA ALA A 635 -8.42 -27.42 7.40
C ALA A 635 -8.75 -26.75 8.75
N ILE A 636 -10.00 -26.34 8.95
CA ILE A 636 -10.45 -25.61 10.14
C ILE A 636 -10.41 -26.54 11.37
N ASN A 637 -9.80 -26.09 12.46
CA ASN A 637 -9.62 -26.83 13.72
C ASN A 637 -8.90 -28.18 13.55
N ALA A 638 -8.13 -28.36 12.47
CA ALA A 638 -7.51 -29.64 12.13
C ALA A 638 -5.98 -29.69 12.35
N GLY A 639 -5.38 -28.60 12.81
CA GLY A 639 -3.96 -28.48 13.10
C GLY A 639 -3.55 -29.02 14.48
N ASP A 640 -2.24 -29.13 14.67
CA ASP A 640 -1.62 -29.44 15.95
C ASP A 640 -1.22 -28.17 16.72
N ASN A 641 -1.87 -27.95 17.85
CA ASN A 641 -1.57 -26.84 18.75
C ASN A 641 -0.13 -26.85 19.28
N GLY A 642 0.52 -28.02 19.37
CA GLY A 642 1.90 -28.14 19.86
C GLY A 642 2.95 -27.58 18.90
N THR A 643 2.61 -27.49 17.61
CA THR A 643 3.49 -27.00 16.54
C THR A 643 2.96 -25.73 15.88
N CYS A 644 1.85 -25.16 16.36
CA CYS A 644 1.29 -23.93 15.83
C CYS A 644 2.06 -22.69 16.26
N GLU A 645 2.23 -21.77 15.29
CA GLU A 645 2.78 -20.45 15.55
C GLU A 645 1.79 -19.62 16.38
N ALA A 646 2.30 -18.62 17.12
CA ALA A 646 1.46 -17.79 18.00
C ALA A 646 0.38 -16.99 17.26
N THR A 647 0.65 -16.65 16.00
CA THR A 647 -0.29 -16.00 15.08
C THR A 647 -0.26 -16.67 13.72
N ASP A 648 -1.29 -16.48 12.91
CA ASP A 648 -1.24 -16.77 11.48
C ASP A 648 -0.43 -15.73 10.70
N GLN A 649 -0.34 -15.89 9.37
CA GLN A 649 0.41 -14.98 8.48
C GLN A 649 -0.05 -13.51 8.59
N ARG A 650 -1.30 -13.28 8.97
CA ARG A 650 -1.90 -11.94 9.04
C ARG A 650 -1.67 -11.27 10.39
N GLY A 651 -1.12 -12.01 11.36
CA GLY A 651 -0.98 -11.58 12.74
C GLY A 651 -2.19 -11.89 13.62
N ILE A 652 -3.13 -12.73 13.17
CA ILE A 652 -4.28 -13.16 13.99
C ILE A 652 -3.84 -14.28 14.93
N ALA A 653 -4.14 -14.15 16.23
CA ALA A 653 -3.73 -15.13 17.25
C ALA A 653 -4.27 -16.53 16.97
N ARG A 654 -3.49 -17.57 17.30
CA ARG A 654 -3.90 -18.97 17.17
C ARG A 654 -3.97 -19.68 18.54
N PRO A 655 -4.88 -20.65 18.73
CA PRO A 655 -6.06 -20.90 17.89
C PRO A 655 -7.15 -19.83 18.13
N GLN A 656 -7.97 -19.54 17.12
CA GLN A 656 -9.20 -18.74 17.31
C GLN A 656 -10.31 -19.55 17.97
N HIS A 657 -10.19 -20.88 17.97
CA HIS A 657 -11.12 -21.81 18.63
C HIS A 657 -10.36 -22.84 19.47
N THR A 658 -10.71 -24.13 19.38
CA THR A 658 -10.10 -25.18 20.22
C THR A 658 -8.76 -25.66 19.69
N THR A 659 -8.59 -25.63 18.37
CA THR A 659 -7.41 -26.13 17.66
C THR A 659 -7.09 -25.16 16.54
N CYS A 660 -5.80 -24.98 16.25
CA CYS A 660 -5.40 -24.10 15.16
C CYS A 660 -5.73 -24.74 13.81
N ASP A 661 -5.78 -23.90 12.79
CA ASP A 661 -6.03 -24.35 11.43
C ASP A 661 -4.73 -24.79 10.74
N ILE A 662 -4.87 -25.77 9.85
CA ILE A 662 -3.79 -26.18 8.95
C ILE A 662 -3.59 -25.06 7.91
N GLY A 663 -2.33 -24.72 7.62
CA GLY A 663 -1.95 -23.72 6.63
C GLY A 663 -1.67 -22.34 7.23
N ALA A 664 -1.44 -21.36 6.36
CA ALA A 664 -1.00 -20.00 6.73
C ALA A 664 -2.10 -19.08 7.26
N TYR A 665 -3.37 -19.52 7.19
CA TYR A 665 -4.55 -18.73 7.52
C TYR A 665 -5.29 -19.36 8.69
N GLU A 666 -5.65 -18.56 9.70
CA GLU A 666 -6.53 -18.99 10.81
C GLU A 666 -7.95 -18.45 10.59
N TYR A 667 -8.91 -19.33 10.34
CA TYR A 667 -10.31 -19.01 10.22
C TYR A 667 -10.85 -18.48 11.55
N SER A 668 -11.61 -17.39 11.46
CA SER A 668 -12.31 -16.80 12.58
C SER A 668 -13.71 -16.48 12.08
N ASP A 669 -14.71 -17.17 12.63
CA ASP A 669 -16.08 -16.73 12.43
C ASP A 669 -16.36 -15.54 13.35
N THR A 670 -16.69 -14.40 12.74
CA THR A 670 -17.01 -13.16 13.45
C THR A 670 -18.49 -12.82 13.35
N THR A 671 -19.30 -13.66 12.70
CA THR A 671 -20.73 -13.43 12.52
C THR A 671 -21.46 -14.05 13.69
N ALA A 672 -22.10 -13.21 14.51
CA ALA A 672 -22.94 -13.71 15.59
C ALA A 672 -24.28 -14.24 15.05
N PRO A 673 -24.79 -15.37 15.57
CA PRO A 673 -26.13 -15.82 15.24
C PRO A 673 -27.18 -14.80 15.70
N THR A 674 -28.36 -14.83 15.08
CA THR A 674 -29.54 -14.03 15.45
C THR A 674 -30.80 -14.89 15.48
N VAL A 675 -31.85 -14.43 16.17
CA VAL A 675 -33.18 -15.08 16.12
C VAL A 675 -33.89 -14.61 14.84
N SER A 676 -34.13 -15.54 13.92
CA SER A 676 -34.86 -15.28 12.66
C SER A 676 -36.36 -15.20 12.88
N SER A 677 -36.94 -16.11 13.68
CA SER A 677 -38.38 -16.13 13.96
C SER A 677 -38.75 -16.96 15.19
N ILE A 678 -39.90 -16.63 15.79
CA ILE A 678 -40.58 -17.46 16.79
C ILE A 678 -42.06 -17.54 16.37
N ILE A 679 -42.48 -18.70 15.89
CA ILE A 679 -43.84 -18.93 15.37
C ILE A 679 -44.57 -20.00 16.19
N ARG A 680 -45.90 -19.99 16.15
CA ARG A 680 -46.71 -21.01 16.83
C ARG A 680 -46.67 -22.33 16.07
N ALA A 681 -46.42 -23.43 16.78
CA ALA A 681 -46.47 -24.80 16.24
C ALA A 681 -47.80 -25.53 16.54
N SER A 682 -48.57 -25.00 17.50
CA SER A 682 -49.88 -25.50 17.91
C SER A 682 -51.00 -24.57 17.45
N THR A 683 -52.22 -25.04 17.60
CA THR A 683 -53.45 -24.31 17.32
C THR A 683 -53.63 -23.10 18.25
N SER A 684 -54.14 -21.98 17.73
CA SER A 684 -54.52 -20.79 18.51
C SER A 684 -55.78 -20.14 17.95
N PRO A 685 -56.72 -19.64 18.78
CA PRO A 685 -56.91 -19.91 20.20
C PRO A 685 -56.92 -21.39 20.60
N THR A 686 -56.65 -21.67 21.88
CA THR A 686 -56.51 -23.04 22.43
C THR A 686 -56.92 -23.12 23.91
N SER A 687 -57.51 -24.26 24.28
CA SER A 687 -57.78 -24.67 25.67
C SER A 687 -56.76 -25.70 26.19
N ALA A 688 -55.85 -26.18 25.33
CA ALA A 688 -54.89 -27.24 25.64
C ALA A 688 -53.98 -26.89 26.82
N ALA A 689 -53.57 -27.90 27.60
CA ALA A 689 -52.67 -27.71 28.75
C ALA A 689 -51.24 -27.30 28.35
N SER A 690 -50.84 -27.56 27.10
CA SER A 690 -49.53 -27.22 26.56
C SER A 690 -49.65 -26.73 25.12
N VAL A 691 -48.73 -25.86 24.73
CA VAL A 691 -48.55 -25.35 23.35
C VAL A 691 -47.06 -25.31 23.01
N ASP A 692 -46.74 -25.37 21.73
CA ASP A 692 -45.37 -25.37 21.24
C ASP A 692 -45.07 -24.13 20.38
N PHE A 693 -43.86 -23.61 20.47
CA PHE A 693 -43.30 -22.60 19.57
C PHE A 693 -42.17 -23.21 18.75
N THR A 694 -42.05 -22.84 17.47
CA THR A 694 -40.86 -23.11 16.66
C THR A 694 -40.01 -21.86 16.60
N VAL A 695 -38.79 -21.96 17.11
CA VAL A 695 -37.75 -20.93 17.10
C VAL A 695 -36.76 -21.26 15.98
N THR A 696 -36.50 -20.29 15.11
CA THR A 696 -35.52 -20.41 14.02
C THR A 696 -34.43 -19.36 14.19
N PHE A 697 -33.17 -19.75 14.07
CA PHE A 697 -32.00 -18.89 14.12
C PHE A 697 -31.45 -18.61 12.71
N SER A 698 -30.59 -17.59 12.56
CA SER A 698 -29.96 -17.27 11.26
C SER A 698 -28.97 -18.34 10.79
N GLU A 699 -28.46 -19.14 11.73
CA GLU A 699 -27.50 -20.20 11.52
C GLU A 699 -27.60 -21.26 12.63
N SER A 700 -26.75 -22.28 12.57
CA SER A 700 -26.73 -23.33 13.58
C SER A 700 -26.21 -22.81 14.92
N VAL A 701 -26.94 -23.08 16.00
CA VAL A 701 -26.58 -22.68 17.36
C VAL A 701 -26.44 -23.88 18.28
N ALA A 702 -25.75 -23.68 19.39
CA ALA A 702 -25.57 -24.63 20.48
C ALA A 702 -25.95 -23.97 21.82
N GLY A 703 -26.09 -24.81 22.86
CA GLY A 703 -26.39 -24.34 24.21
C GLY A 703 -27.85 -23.94 24.46
N VAL A 704 -28.76 -24.13 23.48
CA VAL A 704 -30.17 -23.73 23.62
C VAL A 704 -30.88 -24.58 24.68
N ASP A 705 -31.30 -23.95 25.78
CA ASP A 705 -32.04 -24.57 26.86
C ASP A 705 -33.23 -23.72 27.36
N VAL A 706 -33.92 -24.18 28.41
CA VAL A 706 -35.13 -23.52 28.95
C VAL A 706 -34.83 -22.13 29.53
N ALA A 707 -33.63 -21.90 30.08
CA ALA A 707 -33.24 -20.62 30.68
C ALA A 707 -32.98 -19.52 29.64
N ASP A 708 -32.78 -19.91 28.37
CA ASP A 708 -32.62 -18.96 27.25
C ASP A 708 -33.92 -18.32 26.78
N PHE A 709 -35.05 -18.68 27.39
CA PHE A 709 -36.36 -18.18 26.99
C PHE A 709 -37.13 -17.59 28.18
N SER A 710 -38.04 -16.66 27.87
CA SER A 710 -38.96 -16.06 28.82
C SER A 710 -40.36 -15.96 28.23
N LEU A 711 -41.38 -15.86 29.09
CA LEU A 711 -42.77 -15.72 28.66
C LEU A 711 -43.30 -14.32 28.97
N THR A 712 -43.88 -13.68 27.97
CA THR A 712 -44.76 -12.53 28.17
C THR A 712 -46.21 -13.01 28.19
N THR A 713 -46.91 -12.74 29.30
CA THR A 713 -48.28 -13.21 29.51
C THR A 713 -49.24 -12.09 29.89
N THR A 714 -50.50 -12.22 29.51
CA THR A 714 -51.60 -11.36 29.95
C THR A 714 -52.79 -12.23 30.31
N GLY A 715 -53.41 -12.07 31.49
CA GLY A 715 -54.63 -12.78 31.88
C GLY A 715 -54.48 -14.26 32.28
N VAL A 716 -53.41 -14.93 31.84
CA VAL A 716 -53.08 -16.30 32.28
C VAL A 716 -52.19 -16.31 33.52
N SER A 717 -52.36 -17.30 34.39
CA SER A 717 -51.56 -17.52 35.60
C SER A 717 -50.97 -18.92 35.64
N GLY A 718 -49.70 -19.04 36.02
CA GLY A 718 -48.99 -20.32 36.12
C GLY A 718 -48.44 -20.87 34.80
N ALA A 719 -48.39 -20.06 33.74
CA ALA A 719 -47.75 -20.46 32.50
C ALA A 719 -46.22 -20.59 32.68
N SER A 720 -45.63 -21.63 32.11
CA SER A 720 -44.19 -21.94 32.28
C SER A 720 -43.64 -22.71 31.11
N ILE A 721 -42.37 -22.47 30.76
CA ILE A 721 -41.65 -23.22 29.74
C ILE A 721 -41.27 -24.59 30.31
N THR A 722 -41.61 -25.67 29.61
CA THR A 722 -41.44 -27.04 30.12
C THR A 722 -40.27 -27.77 29.51
N SER A 723 -39.99 -27.55 28.22
CA SER A 723 -38.91 -28.24 27.51
C SER A 723 -38.50 -27.50 26.25
N VAL A 724 -37.24 -27.71 25.86
CA VAL A 724 -36.70 -27.30 24.56
C VAL A 724 -36.15 -28.55 23.87
N SER A 725 -36.44 -28.71 22.58
CA SER A 725 -35.92 -29.81 21.77
C SER A 725 -35.65 -29.36 20.34
N GLY A 726 -34.56 -29.82 19.73
CA GLY A 726 -34.15 -29.41 18.39
C GLY A 726 -32.64 -29.46 18.22
N SER A 727 -32.15 -29.05 17.06
CA SER A 727 -30.73 -28.97 16.76
C SER A 727 -30.47 -28.02 15.60
N ASN A 728 -29.21 -27.70 15.37
CA ASN A 728 -28.78 -26.79 14.30
C ASN A 728 -29.46 -25.42 14.47
N SER A 729 -30.20 -24.94 13.48
CA SER A 729 -30.84 -23.63 13.50
C SER A 729 -32.32 -23.65 13.91
N SER A 730 -32.90 -24.79 14.29
CA SER A 730 -34.33 -24.89 14.58
C SER A 730 -34.64 -25.68 15.85
N TYR A 731 -35.45 -25.07 16.71
CA TYR A 731 -35.83 -25.59 18.03
C TYR A 731 -37.33 -25.47 18.26
N THR A 732 -37.90 -26.45 18.94
CA THR A 732 -39.28 -26.45 19.45
C THR A 732 -39.25 -26.22 20.95
N VAL A 733 -40.01 -25.23 21.42
CA VAL A 733 -40.12 -24.83 22.82
C VAL A 733 -41.55 -25.08 23.31
N SER A 734 -41.71 -26.01 24.24
CA SER A 734 -43.00 -26.38 24.81
C SER A 734 -43.31 -25.54 26.05
N VAL A 735 -44.55 -25.08 26.15
CA VAL A 735 -45.03 -24.16 27.19
C VAL A 735 -46.33 -24.67 27.78
N ASN A 736 -46.36 -24.84 29.10
CA ASN A 736 -47.59 -25.05 29.86
C ASN A 736 -48.41 -23.75 29.86
N THR A 737 -49.69 -23.83 29.49
CA THR A 737 -50.55 -22.65 29.32
C THR A 737 -51.16 -22.12 30.62
N GLY A 738 -50.98 -22.83 31.74
CA GLY A 738 -51.49 -22.45 33.05
C GLY A 738 -53.02 -22.45 33.12
N SER A 739 -53.55 -21.45 33.82
CA SER A 739 -54.98 -21.25 34.08
C SER A 739 -55.42 -19.83 33.70
N GLY A 740 -56.72 -19.64 33.46
CA GLY A 740 -57.30 -18.35 33.05
C GLY A 740 -57.27 -18.11 31.54
N ASN A 741 -58.02 -17.08 31.12
CA ASN A 741 -58.08 -16.65 29.71
C ASN A 741 -57.07 -15.54 29.47
N GLY A 742 -56.39 -15.55 28.34
CA GLY A 742 -55.35 -14.56 28.09
C GLY A 742 -54.43 -14.86 26.94
N THR A 743 -53.21 -14.33 26.99
CA THR A 743 -52.20 -14.50 25.95
C THR A 743 -50.86 -14.98 26.48
N ILE A 744 -50.13 -15.72 25.65
CA ILE A 744 -48.75 -16.18 25.90
C ILE A 744 -47.90 -15.91 24.66
N ARG A 745 -46.78 -15.21 24.83
CA ARG A 745 -45.73 -15.05 23.82
C ARG A 745 -44.40 -15.55 24.40
N LEU A 746 -43.62 -16.24 23.58
CA LEU A 746 -42.26 -16.65 23.90
C LEU A 746 -41.26 -15.58 23.42
N ASP A 747 -40.36 -15.17 24.30
CA ASP A 747 -39.32 -14.18 24.06
C ASP A 747 -37.92 -14.76 24.36
N VAL A 748 -36.89 -14.23 23.72
CA VAL A 748 -35.48 -14.52 24.06
C VAL A 748 -34.92 -13.30 24.80
N PRO A 749 -34.59 -13.40 26.10
CA PRO A 749 -34.12 -12.28 26.89
C PRO A 749 -32.64 -11.96 26.62
N ASN A 750 -32.18 -10.79 27.09
CA ASN A 750 -30.75 -10.40 27.04
C ASN A 750 -29.79 -11.36 27.76
N SER A 751 -30.32 -12.21 28.65
CA SER A 751 -29.54 -13.17 29.42
C SER A 751 -29.36 -14.53 28.72
N ALA A 752 -29.89 -14.70 27.50
CA ALA A 752 -29.71 -15.95 26.77
C ALA A 752 -28.22 -16.21 26.53
N THR A 753 -27.82 -17.47 26.72
CA THR A 753 -26.44 -17.96 26.63
C THR A 753 -26.15 -18.73 25.34
N ILE A 754 -27.11 -18.72 24.42
CA ILE A 754 -27.02 -19.33 23.09
C ILE A 754 -25.83 -18.74 22.33
N ALA A 755 -25.05 -19.61 21.71
CA ALA A 755 -23.93 -19.24 20.85
C ALA A 755 -23.86 -20.19 19.63
N ASP A 756 -23.12 -19.81 18.60
CA ASP A 756 -22.79 -20.73 17.50
C ASP A 756 -21.68 -21.74 17.90
N ALA A 757 -21.27 -22.57 16.95
CA ALA A 757 -20.16 -23.53 17.14
C ALA A 757 -18.79 -22.84 17.36
N PHE A 758 -18.68 -21.57 17.00
CA PHE A 758 -17.48 -20.74 17.08
C PHE A 758 -17.49 -19.82 18.31
N SER A 759 -18.46 -20.00 19.21
CA SER A 759 -18.66 -19.25 20.45
C SER A 759 -19.05 -17.77 20.26
N ASN A 760 -19.52 -17.36 19.08
CA ASN A 760 -20.16 -16.07 18.94
C ASN A 760 -21.51 -16.09 19.66
N ALA A 761 -21.67 -15.22 20.64
CA ALA A 761 -22.91 -15.11 21.41
C ALA A 761 -24.06 -14.60 20.53
N LEU A 762 -25.26 -15.12 20.74
CA LEU A 762 -26.49 -14.70 20.06
C LEU A 762 -26.70 -13.19 20.17
N SER A 763 -26.83 -12.53 19.02
CA SER A 763 -26.99 -11.09 18.91
C SER A 763 -28.44 -10.70 18.60
N GLY A 764 -28.75 -9.41 18.69
CA GLY A 764 -30.11 -8.89 18.46
C GLY A 764 -31.09 -9.13 19.62
N LEU A 765 -30.57 -9.30 20.84
CA LEU A 765 -31.37 -9.50 22.04
C LEU A 765 -31.82 -8.16 22.67
N PRO A 766 -32.99 -8.14 23.36
CA PRO A 766 -33.94 -9.24 23.51
C PRO A 766 -34.80 -9.38 22.25
N PHE A 767 -35.09 -10.62 21.85
CA PHE A 767 -36.04 -10.87 20.76
C PHE A 767 -37.46 -10.98 21.32
N THR A 768 -38.32 -10.03 20.93
CA THR A 768 -39.73 -9.94 21.37
C THR A 768 -40.74 -9.92 20.21
N GLY A 769 -40.27 -10.23 19.00
CA GLY A 769 -41.06 -10.26 17.76
C GLY A 769 -41.83 -11.57 17.50
N GLY A 770 -41.99 -12.43 18.52
CA GLY A 770 -42.63 -13.73 18.37
C GLY A 770 -44.16 -13.68 18.27
N GLU A 771 -44.75 -14.72 17.67
CA GLU A 771 -46.21 -14.89 17.64
C GLU A 771 -46.79 -15.12 19.04
N THR A 772 -48.09 -14.84 19.20
CA THR A 772 -48.79 -14.94 20.49
C THR A 772 -49.92 -15.97 20.43
N TYR A 773 -49.99 -16.87 21.42
CA TYR A 773 -51.15 -17.72 21.66
C TYR A 773 -52.26 -16.96 22.38
N VAL A 774 -53.51 -17.26 22.01
CA VAL A 774 -54.70 -16.90 22.79
C VAL A 774 -55.15 -18.15 23.55
N VAL A 775 -55.14 -18.08 24.87
CA VAL A 775 -55.50 -19.18 25.77
C VAL A 775 -56.91 -18.95 26.30
N VAL A 776 -57.77 -19.97 26.20
CA VAL A 776 -59.17 -19.93 26.65
C VAL A 776 -59.45 -21.17 27.53
N LYS A 777 -59.43 -20.97 28.85
CA LYS A 777 -59.65 -21.96 29.93
C LYS A 777 -61.02 -21.79 30.63
N SER A 778 -61.87 -20.93 30.12
CA SER A 778 -63.23 -20.74 30.60
C SER A 778 -64.07 -20.34 29.38
N PRO A 779 -65.13 -21.09 29.06
CA PRO A 779 -65.88 -20.87 27.84
C PRO A 779 -66.58 -19.52 27.85
N THR A 780 -66.58 -18.86 26.70
CA THR A 780 -67.28 -17.59 26.50
C THR A 780 -68.80 -17.78 26.44
N PHE A 781 -69.24 -18.90 25.86
CA PHE A 781 -70.65 -19.24 25.75
C PHE A 781 -71.11 -20.23 26.82
N ALA A 782 -72.23 -19.95 27.47
CA ALA A 782 -72.75 -20.79 28.55
C ALA A 782 -73.22 -22.18 28.08
N ASP A 783 -73.55 -22.33 26.80
CA ASP A 783 -74.00 -23.58 26.17
C ASP A 783 -72.91 -24.31 25.36
N VAL A 784 -71.66 -23.84 25.42
CA VAL A 784 -70.50 -24.47 24.78
C VAL A 784 -69.46 -24.80 25.84
N PRO A 785 -69.60 -25.89 26.60
CA PRO A 785 -68.57 -26.29 27.57
C PRO A 785 -67.25 -26.63 26.86
N GLU A 786 -66.12 -26.57 27.57
CA GLU A 786 -64.77 -26.89 27.03
C GLU A 786 -64.68 -28.28 26.42
N THR A 787 -65.48 -29.23 26.90
CA THR A 787 -65.55 -30.59 26.36
C THR A 787 -66.34 -30.68 25.04
N TYR A 788 -66.96 -29.60 24.58
CA TYR A 788 -67.65 -29.57 23.30
C TYR A 788 -66.60 -29.65 22.18
N TRP A 789 -66.74 -30.61 21.27
CA TRP A 789 -65.73 -30.89 20.23
C TRP A 789 -65.38 -29.67 19.36
N ALA A 790 -66.32 -28.73 19.20
CA ALA A 790 -66.12 -27.51 18.43
C ALA A 790 -65.82 -26.27 19.31
N HIS A 791 -65.63 -26.43 20.62
CA HIS A 791 -65.39 -25.33 21.56
C HIS A 791 -64.33 -24.36 21.02
N ASP A 792 -63.12 -24.86 20.74
CA ASP A 792 -62.02 -24.03 20.28
C ASP A 792 -62.33 -23.32 18.94
N TRP A 793 -63.07 -23.97 18.03
CA TRP A 793 -63.49 -23.37 16.76
C TRP A 793 -64.54 -22.28 16.96
N ILE A 794 -65.46 -22.46 17.91
CA ILE A 794 -66.49 -21.49 18.26
C ILE A 794 -65.89 -20.26 18.94
N GLU A 795 -64.99 -20.47 19.90
CA GLU A 795 -64.23 -19.41 20.54
C GLU A 795 -63.43 -18.59 19.50
N ARG A 796 -62.90 -19.25 18.46
CA ARG A 796 -62.27 -18.54 17.33
C ARG A 796 -63.22 -17.66 16.55
N LEU A 797 -64.39 -18.18 16.19
CA LEU A 797 -65.39 -17.40 15.45
C LEU A 797 -65.84 -16.19 16.27
N TYR A 798 -65.99 -16.34 17.58
CA TYR A 798 -66.37 -15.24 18.47
C TYR A 798 -65.22 -14.24 18.67
N ALA A 799 -64.00 -14.69 18.95
CA ALA A 799 -62.83 -13.82 19.09
C ALA A 799 -62.53 -13.06 17.79
N ALA A 800 -62.79 -13.68 16.63
CA ALA A 800 -62.70 -13.03 15.33
C ALA A 800 -63.86 -12.06 15.05
N GLY A 801 -64.86 -11.97 15.93
CA GLY A 801 -66.04 -11.10 15.79
C GLY A 801 -67.03 -11.55 14.71
N LEU A 802 -66.89 -12.77 14.19
CA LEU A 802 -67.75 -13.32 13.14
C LEU A 802 -69.13 -13.70 13.68
N THR A 803 -69.21 -14.11 14.94
CA THR A 803 -70.46 -14.44 15.62
C THR A 803 -70.59 -13.67 16.93
N GLY A 804 -71.82 -13.25 17.27
CA GLY A 804 -72.16 -12.70 18.58
C GLY A 804 -72.89 -13.69 19.48
N GLY A 805 -73.17 -14.90 19.00
CA GLY A 805 -74.08 -15.85 19.64
C GLY A 805 -75.56 -15.57 19.34
N CYS A 806 -76.43 -16.47 19.81
CA CYS A 806 -77.89 -16.43 19.61
C CYS A 806 -78.62 -15.68 20.75
N THR A 807 -78.03 -15.57 21.94
CA THR A 807 -78.58 -14.79 23.06
C THR A 807 -77.49 -13.99 23.74
N THR A 808 -77.82 -12.84 24.31
CA THR A 808 -76.85 -11.91 24.92
C THR A 808 -76.74 -12.04 26.44
N SER A 809 -77.71 -12.65 27.12
CA SER A 809 -77.67 -12.90 28.57
C SER A 809 -78.61 -14.05 29.00
N PRO A 810 -78.10 -15.25 29.34
CA PRO A 810 -76.69 -15.64 29.21
C PRO A 810 -76.23 -15.62 27.75
N LEU A 811 -74.93 -15.41 27.53
CA LEU A 811 -74.34 -15.45 26.21
C LEU A 811 -74.31 -16.92 25.73
N ASN A 812 -75.09 -17.26 24.70
CA ASN A 812 -75.15 -18.62 24.14
C ASN A 812 -74.78 -18.60 22.65
N TYR A 813 -74.13 -19.65 22.16
CA TYR A 813 -73.81 -19.83 20.75
C TYR A 813 -74.93 -20.57 19.99
N CYS A 814 -75.71 -21.40 20.67
CA CYS A 814 -76.70 -22.31 20.10
C CYS A 814 -76.11 -23.33 19.09
N PRO A 815 -75.08 -24.13 19.46
CA PRO A 815 -74.33 -24.95 18.51
C PRO A 815 -75.14 -26.07 17.84
N THR A 816 -76.32 -26.39 18.36
CA THR A 816 -77.20 -27.44 17.82
C THR A 816 -78.30 -26.90 16.90
N LEU A 817 -78.47 -25.58 16.79
CA LEU A 817 -79.47 -24.99 15.91
C LEU A 817 -78.93 -24.89 14.47
N PRO A 818 -79.77 -25.11 13.44
CA PRO A 818 -79.38 -24.84 12.07
C PRO A 818 -79.12 -23.33 11.87
N VAL A 819 -78.02 -22.99 11.20
CA VAL A 819 -77.71 -21.61 10.81
C VAL A 819 -78.63 -21.19 9.67
N THR A 820 -79.34 -20.08 9.83
CA THR A 820 -80.19 -19.50 8.79
C THR A 820 -79.36 -18.83 7.70
N ARG A 821 -79.93 -18.68 6.51
CA ARG A 821 -79.29 -17.95 5.40
C ARG A 821 -78.97 -16.50 5.77
N ALA A 822 -79.84 -15.84 6.55
CA ALA A 822 -79.61 -14.51 7.07
C ALA A 822 -78.39 -14.41 8.01
N GLU A 823 -78.26 -15.32 8.98
CA GLU A 823 -77.09 -15.38 9.87
C GLU A 823 -75.81 -15.68 9.10
N MET A 824 -75.89 -16.56 8.10
CA MET A 824 -74.75 -16.88 7.24
C MET A 824 -74.27 -15.67 6.43
N ALA A 825 -75.18 -14.81 5.96
CA ALA A 825 -74.79 -13.56 5.31
C ALA A 825 -73.90 -12.71 6.22
N VAL A 826 -74.25 -12.57 7.51
CA VAL A 826 -73.42 -11.84 8.49
C VAL A 826 -72.04 -12.49 8.65
N PHE A 827 -71.98 -13.82 8.79
CA PHE A 827 -70.72 -14.53 9.01
C PHE A 827 -69.75 -14.37 7.83
N LEU A 828 -70.27 -14.49 6.61
CA LEU A 828 -69.46 -14.39 5.39
C LEU A 828 -69.00 -12.97 5.11
N GLU A 829 -69.88 -11.98 5.27
CA GLU A 829 -69.54 -10.57 5.07
C GLU A 829 -68.48 -10.09 6.08
N ARG A 830 -68.62 -10.44 7.36
CA ARG A 830 -67.58 -10.15 8.36
C ARG A 830 -66.30 -10.95 8.12
N GLY A 831 -66.43 -12.17 7.59
CA GLY A 831 -65.29 -13.01 7.20
C GLY A 831 -64.50 -12.39 6.05
N LEU A 832 -65.19 -11.76 5.10
CA LEU A 832 -64.61 -11.15 3.91
C LEU A 832 -64.03 -9.75 4.18
N HIS A 833 -64.77 -8.90 4.89
CA HIS A 833 -64.44 -7.47 5.08
C HIS A 833 -63.90 -7.11 6.47
N GLY A 834 -63.86 -8.08 7.39
CA GLY A 834 -63.43 -7.88 8.78
C GLY A 834 -64.58 -7.64 9.77
N ASN A 835 -64.29 -7.78 11.06
CA ASN A 835 -65.29 -7.81 12.13
C ASN A 835 -66.08 -6.50 12.32
N SER A 836 -65.53 -5.37 11.90
CA SER A 836 -66.12 -4.05 12.01
C SER A 836 -67.00 -3.69 10.82
N PHE A 837 -67.15 -4.60 9.85
CA PHE A 837 -67.94 -4.35 8.67
C PHE A 837 -69.41 -4.10 9.02
N THR A 838 -69.96 -3.04 8.46
CA THR A 838 -71.37 -2.68 8.50
C THR A 838 -71.85 -2.49 7.07
N PRO A 839 -72.80 -3.31 6.58
CA PRO A 839 -73.23 -3.23 5.19
C PRO A 839 -73.92 -1.87 4.89
N PRO A 840 -73.80 -1.35 3.67
CA PRO A 840 -74.52 -0.15 3.24
C PRO A 840 -76.03 -0.35 3.27
N ASN A 841 -76.78 0.67 3.72
CA ASN A 841 -78.23 0.67 3.65
C ASN A 841 -78.68 0.90 2.20
N VAL A 842 -79.15 -0.16 1.55
CA VAL A 842 -79.62 -0.15 0.15
C VAL A 842 -80.96 -0.86 0.03
N PRO A 843 -81.86 -0.44 -0.89
CA PRO A 843 -83.16 -1.08 -1.02
C PRO A 843 -83.06 -2.57 -1.36
N ALA A 844 -83.81 -3.41 -0.64
CA ALA A 844 -83.96 -4.83 -0.95
C ALA A 844 -84.25 -5.11 -2.43
N THR A 845 -83.45 -5.99 -3.02
CA THR A 845 -83.61 -6.48 -4.40
C THR A 845 -84.21 -7.87 -4.45
N PHE A 846 -84.25 -8.60 -3.32
CA PHE A 846 -85.01 -9.83 -3.16
C PHE A 846 -86.40 -9.54 -2.54
N GLY A 847 -87.45 -10.09 -3.15
CA GLY A 847 -88.85 -9.76 -2.79
C GLY A 847 -89.27 -10.12 -1.36
N ASP A 848 -88.55 -11.03 -0.70
CA ASP A 848 -88.82 -11.53 0.64
C ASP A 848 -87.87 -10.98 1.72
N THR A 849 -87.08 -9.95 1.41
CA THR A 849 -86.11 -9.36 2.34
C THR A 849 -86.45 -7.94 2.78
N THR A 850 -87.42 -7.28 2.15
CA THR A 850 -87.86 -5.92 2.53
C THR A 850 -88.34 -5.88 3.99
N GLY A 851 -87.70 -5.05 4.81
CA GLY A 851 -87.98 -4.91 6.24
C GLY A 851 -87.41 -6.03 7.12
N HIS A 852 -86.60 -6.94 6.57
CA HIS A 852 -85.93 -7.99 7.33
C HIS A 852 -84.68 -7.43 8.04
N TRP A 853 -84.36 -7.92 9.24
CA TRP A 853 -83.21 -7.40 10.01
C TRP A 853 -81.86 -7.60 9.30
N ALA A 854 -81.79 -8.58 8.41
CA ALA A 854 -80.61 -8.91 7.61
C ALA A 854 -80.63 -8.30 6.20
N GLU A 855 -81.57 -7.41 5.88
CA GLU A 855 -81.72 -6.82 4.54
C GLU A 855 -80.39 -6.31 3.99
N ASP A 856 -79.74 -5.38 4.71
CA ASP A 856 -78.47 -4.78 4.28
C ASP A 856 -77.35 -5.83 4.12
N TRP A 857 -77.29 -6.82 5.01
CA TRP A 857 -76.30 -7.91 4.95
C TRP A 857 -76.49 -8.81 3.73
N ILE A 858 -77.74 -9.07 3.35
CA ILE A 858 -78.09 -9.90 2.21
C ILE A 858 -77.80 -9.16 0.90
N GLU A 859 -78.04 -7.84 0.87
CA GLU A 859 -77.70 -7.02 -0.30
C GLU A 859 -76.19 -6.85 -0.48
N ALA A 860 -75.42 -6.75 0.61
CA ALA A 860 -73.96 -6.82 0.55
C ALA A 860 -73.48 -8.18 -0.01
N LEU A 861 -74.02 -9.29 0.49
CA LEU A 861 -73.71 -10.64 0.01
C LEU A 861 -74.04 -10.84 -1.48
N LYS A 862 -75.07 -10.14 -1.97
CA LYS A 862 -75.42 -10.10 -3.39
C LYS A 862 -74.44 -9.22 -4.18
N ALA A 863 -74.09 -8.05 -3.66
CA ALA A 863 -73.16 -7.12 -4.30
C ALA A 863 -71.78 -7.74 -4.50
N ASP A 864 -71.33 -8.55 -3.54
CA ASP A 864 -70.08 -9.33 -3.62
C ASP A 864 -70.20 -10.57 -4.53
N GLY A 865 -71.37 -10.80 -5.12
CA GLY A 865 -71.63 -11.88 -6.06
C GLY A 865 -71.64 -13.27 -5.43
N ILE A 866 -71.74 -13.35 -4.10
CA ILE A 866 -71.69 -14.62 -3.37
C ILE A 866 -73.02 -15.37 -3.52
N THR A 867 -74.16 -14.66 -3.55
CA THR A 867 -75.50 -15.26 -3.64
C THR A 867 -76.33 -14.78 -4.84
N GLY A 868 -77.14 -15.68 -5.39
CA GLY A 868 -78.18 -15.37 -6.39
C GLY A 868 -79.61 -15.49 -5.85
N GLY A 869 -79.77 -15.76 -4.54
CA GLY A 869 -81.06 -16.09 -3.93
C GLY A 869 -81.43 -17.57 -3.99
N CYS A 870 -82.67 -17.90 -3.62
CA CYS A 870 -83.23 -19.26 -3.59
C CYS A 870 -84.16 -19.55 -4.79
N GLY A 871 -84.31 -18.60 -5.72
CA GLY A 871 -85.18 -18.70 -6.89
C GLY A 871 -86.45 -17.83 -6.77
N GLY A 872 -87.11 -17.57 -7.91
CA GLY A 872 -88.35 -16.78 -7.96
C GLY A 872 -88.20 -15.30 -7.56
N GLY A 873 -86.97 -14.76 -7.52
CA GLY A 873 -86.69 -13.40 -7.05
C GLY A 873 -86.54 -13.26 -5.52
N ASN A 874 -86.43 -14.37 -4.79
CA ASN A 874 -86.35 -14.41 -3.33
C ASN A 874 -84.97 -14.86 -2.82
N TYR A 875 -84.62 -14.52 -1.58
CA TYR A 875 -83.41 -14.95 -0.89
C TYR A 875 -83.64 -16.10 0.11
N CYS A 876 -84.85 -16.22 0.66
CA CYS A 876 -85.24 -17.15 1.72
C CYS A 876 -84.45 -16.96 3.04
N PRO A 877 -84.46 -15.77 3.67
CA PRO A 877 -83.56 -15.43 4.78
C PRO A 877 -83.70 -16.33 6.02
N ASN A 878 -84.90 -16.82 6.31
CA ASN A 878 -85.19 -17.65 7.48
C ASN A 878 -85.01 -19.15 7.24
N ALA A 879 -84.67 -19.57 6.01
CA ALA A 879 -84.42 -20.98 5.72
C ALA A 879 -83.01 -21.37 6.22
N PRO A 880 -82.82 -22.61 6.72
CA PRO A 880 -81.48 -23.13 7.02
C PRO A 880 -80.59 -23.15 5.77
N VAL A 881 -79.30 -22.87 5.94
CA VAL A 881 -78.31 -23.05 4.87
C VAL A 881 -77.99 -24.54 4.74
N THR A 882 -78.16 -25.10 3.55
CA THR A 882 -77.73 -26.48 3.27
C THR A 882 -76.21 -26.57 3.12
N ARG A 883 -75.65 -27.76 3.36
CA ARG A 883 -74.21 -28.00 3.15
C ARG A 883 -73.74 -27.69 1.73
N ALA A 884 -74.61 -27.93 0.74
CA ALA A 884 -74.32 -27.62 -0.67
C ALA A 884 -74.24 -26.11 -0.92
N GLU A 885 -75.18 -25.34 -0.37
CA GLU A 885 -75.15 -23.87 -0.47
C GLU A 885 -73.96 -23.28 0.28
N MET A 886 -73.66 -23.78 1.48
CA MET A 886 -72.50 -23.33 2.25
C MET A 886 -71.19 -23.55 1.49
N ALA A 887 -71.03 -24.70 0.82
CA ALA A 887 -69.86 -24.97 -0.01
C ALA A 887 -69.71 -23.94 -1.15
N VAL A 888 -70.82 -23.59 -1.81
CA VAL A 888 -70.81 -22.55 -2.87
C VAL A 888 -70.45 -21.19 -2.30
N PHE A 889 -71.01 -20.82 -1.14
CA PHE A 889 -70.72 -19.54 -0.50
C PHE A 889 -69.24 -19.41 -0.10
N LEU A 890 -68.69 -20.40 0.60
CA LEU A 890 -67.29 -20.37 1.04
C LEU A 890 -66.32 -20.27 -0.13
N LEU A 891 -66.56 -21.02 -1.21
CA LEU A 891 -65.68 -20.99 -2.39
C LEU A 891 -65.70 -19.63 -3.09
N ARG A 892 -66.86 -18.97 -3.14
CA ARG A 892 -66.97 -17.62 -3.70
C ARG A 892 -66.30 -16.57 -2.83
N VAL A 893 -66.38 -16.70 -1.50
CA VAL A 893 -65.66 -15.83 -0.55
C VAL A 893 -64.15 -15.99 -0.69
N MET A 894 -63.63 -17.23 -0.81
CA MET A 894 -62.19 -17.47 -0.87
C MET A 894 -61.53 -17.11 -2.22
N HIS A 895 -62.27 -17.19 -3.32
CA HIS A 895 -61.69 -17.13 -4.67
C HIS A 895 -62.26 -16.09 -5.62
N THR A 896 -63.44 -15.50 -5.34
CA THR A 896 -64.27 -14.56 -6.15
C THR A 896 -65.60 -15.16 -6.65
N ALA A 897 -66.55 -14.28 -6.97
CA ALA A 897 -67.89 -14.62 -7.47
C ALA A 897 -67.91 -15.50 -8.75
N SER A 898 -66.88 -15.40 -9.59
CA SER A 898 -66.74 -16.17 -10.84
C SER A 898 -66.15 -17.56 -10.65
N TYR A 899 -65.73 -17.93 -9.43
CA TYR A 899 -65.09 -19.21 -9.19
C TYR A 899 -66.03 -20.39 -9.48
N THR A 900 -65.61 -21.25 -10.42
CA THR A 900 -66.23 -22.55 -10.69
C THR A 900 -65.25 -23.64 -10.28
N PRO A 901 -65.64 -24.58 -9.39
CA PRO A 901 -64.76 -25.68 -9.00
C PRO A 901 -64.40 -26.52 -10.24
N PRO A 902 -63.12 -26.91 -10.42
CA PRO A 902 -62.73 -27.81 -11.50
C PRO A 902 -63.55 -29.10 -11.46
N ASN A 903 -63.95 -29.59 -12.63
CA ASN A 903 -64.72 -30.83 -12.73
C ASN A 903 -63.83 -32.01 -12.31
N HIS A 904 -64.10 -32.61 -11.15
CA HIS A 904 -63.30 -33.72 -10.61
C HIS A 904 -64.07 -35.04 -10.73
N ALA A 905 -63.36 -36.12 -11.06
CA ALA A 905 -63.93 -37.46 -11.00
C ALA A 905 -64.29 -37.81 -9.54
N PRO A 906 -65.48 -38.39 -9.26
CA PRO A 906 -65.90 -38.71 -7.90
C PRO A 906 -64.94 -39.74 -7.28
N THR A 907 -64.36 -39.40 -6.14
CA THR A 907 -63.46 -40.26 -5.35
C THR A 907 -64.16 -40.96 -4.19
N PHE A 908 -65.41 -40.60 -3.89
CA PHE A 908 -66.26 -41.25 -2.90
C PHE A 908 -67.43 -41.98 -3.59
N GLY A 909 -67.75 -43.20 -3.13
CA GLY A 909 -68.72 -44.10 -3.78
C GLY A 909 -70.16 -43.62 -3.79
N ASP A 910 -70.49 -42.61 -2.98
CA ASP A 910 -71.80 -41.94 -2.88
C ASP A 910 -71.90 -40.66 -3.73
N SER A 911 -70.83 -40.28 -4.43
CA SER A 911 -70.73 -39.04 -5.21
C SER A 911 -71.15 -39.18 -6.69
N ALA A 912 -71.80 -40.28 -7.07
CA ALA A 912 -72.30 -40.46 -8.42
C ALA A 912 -73.48 -39.50 -8.68
N ARG A 913 -73.31 -38.54 -9.59
CA ARG A 913 -74.40 -37.67 -10.07
C ARG A 913 -75.55 -38.55 -10.59
N ALA A 914 -76.72 -38.47 -9.96
CA ALA A 914 -77.97 -38.80 -10.63
C ALA A 914 -78.21 -37.73 -11.70
N LEU A 915 -77.94 -38.09 -12.96
CA LEU A 915 -78.30 -37.27 -14.11
C LEU A 915 -79.83 -37.36 -14.29
N GLY A 916 -80.53 -36.31 -13.88
CA GLY A 916 -81.93 -36.04 -14.22
C GLY A 916 -82.03 -34.63 -14.75
#